data_AF-A0A7L4NER1-F1
#
_entry.id   AF-A0A7L4NER1-F1
#
_cell.length_a   1.000
_cell.length_b   1.000
_cell.length_c   1.000
_cell.angle_alpha   90.00
_cell.angle_beta   90.00
_cell.angle_gamma   90.00
#
_symmetry.space_group_name_H-M   'P 1'
#
loop_
_entity.id
_entity.type
_entity.pdbx_description
1 polymer ?
#
loop_
_entity_poly.entity_id
_entity_poly.type
_entity_poly.pdbx_seq_one_letter_code
_entity_poly.pdbx_strand_id
1 'polypeptide(L)'
;GKAFDITYVRLKFHTSRPESFAIYKRTREDGPWVPYQYYSGSCESTYHKVNRGFIRTGEDEQQALCTDEFSDISPLTGGNVAFSTLEGRPSAYNFDNSPVLQEWVTATDIRVTLNRLNTFGDEVFNDPKVLKSYYYAISDFAVGGRCKCNGHASECVKNELGKLVCNCKHNTFGVDCEKCLPFFNDRPWRRATAESANECLPCDCNGRSQECYFDPELYRSTGHGGHCTGCSDNTAGAHCERCRDSFYRLGSEEGCLPCSCNPVGSLSTQCDSYGQCSCKPGVMGEKCDRCQPGFHSLSEAGCRPCSCNLAGSTGECNVETGRCTCKDNVEGFHCERCKPGFFHLDSSNPRGCTPCFCFGHSSVCTNAVGYSIYSITSNFQFGEDEWRAEQRDGSEVFLQWSAETQDISVISDTYFPMYFVAPRKFLGNQVLSYGQNLTFSFRVDRRDTRLSAEDLVLEGAGLRVSVPLIAQGNPYPSENAMTYTFRLHEATDYPWRPALTAFEFQKLLHNLTSIKIRGTYSERSAGHLDDFTVTSARPGPGVPVPWVESCSCPVGYEGQFCERCSSGYRRETPSLGPYSPCVPCACNGHSETCEPETGMCNCRDNTAGTHCEKCSDGYYGDATAGTVSDCQPCPCPGSSSCAIVPRTREVVCTSCQAGTTGVFRHKKSFFLCPNCLWKCLLPVLGLWPPASITESFCFFWFKSFSFPQPYFLSCANLVSFENKGKTKASSVQSLNISVLASNRALLIAWCWAENRIRFERARKAGQTEIKLADAVCQTERHCRVLAGEGQCNCHALGSTNGQCDIRTGQCECQPGVTGQRCDRCEVNHFGFGSEGCKPCDCDPEGSRSLQCQESGRCECREGFVGNRCDQCEENYFYNRSWPGCQECPACYRLVKDKVAEQRERLQELENLIANLGTGEEAVTDQAFEERLKQAERDVMELLHEAQNSKDVDQGLMDRLKDINSTLVSQLNRLRNIQGTVQETENLAEQARVRVEDTEDLISLASDMLEKAKMAAANVVSELPRSPVVRRGPCLSVSSAVSLCLFSLSYSKSAMEMSSPV
;
A
#
# COMPACT_ATOMS: atom_id res chain seq x y z
N GLY A 1 -28.84 62.16 -39.48
CA GLY A 1 -28.23 60.81 -39.33
C GLY A 1 -26.77 60.73 -38.88
N LYS A 2 -26.23 61.79 -38.27
CA LYS A 2 -25.01 61.79 -37.45
C LYS A 2 -25.24 62.84 -36.37
N ALA A 3 -24.75 62.63 -35.15
CA ALA A 3 -24.89 63.62 -34.10
C ALA A 3 -23.94 64.81 -34.32
N PHE A 4 -24.45 66.03 -34.15
CA PHE A 4 -23.72 67.28 -34.18
C PHE A 4 -23.90 68.04 -32.87
N ASP A 5 -22.84 68.73 -32.43
CA ASP A 5 -22.92 69.76 -31.40
C ASP A 5 -23.35 71.07 -32.10
N ILE A 6 -24.63 71.41 -32.00
CA ILE A 6 -25.25 72.58 -32.65
C ILE A 6 -24.92 73.85 -31.87
N THR A 7 -24.35 74.83 -32.56
CA THR A 7 -24.04 76.16 -31.99
C THR A 7 -25.18 77.14 -32.21
N TYR A 8 -25.80 77.13 -33.39
CA TYR A 8 -26.94 77.98 -33.68
C TYR A 8 -27.86 77.41 -34.77
N VAL A 9 -29.11 77.86 -34.77
CA VAL A 9 -30.07 77.67 -35.87
C VAL A 9 -30.51 79.04 -36.37
N ARG A 10 -30.39 79.29 -37.67
CA ARG A 10 -30.72 80.57 -38.29
C ARG A 10 -31.75 80.40 -39.40
N LEU A 11 -32.80 81.21 -39.36
CA LEU A 11 -33.87 81.27 -40.34
C LEU A 11 -33.96 82.69 -40.90
N LYS A 12 -33.88 82.84 -42.22
CA LYS A 12 -34.09 84.13 -42.90
C LYS A 12 -35.36 84.09 -43.73
N PHE A 13 -36.34 84.90 -43.39
CA PHE A 13 -37.64 84.95 -44.05
C PHE A 13 -37.62 85.91 -45.24
N HIS A 14 -38.23 85.49 -46.34
CA HIS A 14 -38.55 86.35 -47.48
C HIS A 14 -39.84 87.13 -47.24
N THR A 15 -40.81 86.52 -46.54
CA THR A 15 -42.03 87.17 -46.01
C THR A 15 -41.78 87.76 -44.62
N SER A 16 -42.82 88.32 -43.99
CA SER A 16 -42.81 88.58 -42.55
C SER A 16 -42.59 87.29 -41.77
N ARG A 17 -42.03 87.44 -40.57
CA ARG A 17 -41.82 86.32 -39.63
C ARG A 17 -43.18 85.84 -39.08
N PRO A 18 -43.32 84.55 -38.74
CA PRO A 18 -44.52 84.06 -38.05
C PRO A 18 -44.73 84.78 -36.71
N GLU A 19 -45.99 84.92 -36.29
CA GLU A 19 -46.34 85.37 -34.94
C GLU A 19 -45.96 84.30 -33.91
N SER A 20 -46.15 83.02 -34.25
CA SER A 20 -45.76 81.89 -33.41
C SER A 20 -45.11 80.78 -34.23
N PHE A 21 -43.94 80.32 -33.78
CA PHE A 21 -43.22 79.19 -34.36
C PHE A 21 -42.29 78.53 -33.33
N ALA A 22 -41.87 77.29 -33.60
CA ALA A 22 -41.04 76.52 -32.69
C ALA A 22 -39.95 75.74 -33.43
N ILE A 23 -38.81 75.58 -32.76
CA ILE A 23 -37.70 74.74 -33.20
C ILE A 23 -37.66 73.51 -32.29
N TYR A 24 -37.58 72.34 -32.90
CA TYR A 24 -37.44 71.04 -32.24
C TYR A 24 -36.16 70.36 -32.72
N LYS A 25 -35.61 69.48 -31.90
CA LYS A 25 -34.48 68.62 -32.24
C LYS A 25 -34.75 67.16 -31.91
N ARG A 26 -33.95 66.26 -32.48
CA ARG A 26 -33.79 64.87 -32.02
C ARG A 26 -32.35 64.64 -31.61
N THR A 27 -32.10 63.93 -30.51
CA THR A 27 -30.74 63.57 -30.07
C THR A 27 -30.24 62.27 -30.69
N ARG A 28 -31.14 61.43 -31.19
CA ARG A 28 -30.91 60.14 -31.87
C ARG A 28 -31.95 59.94 -32.99
N GLU A 29 -31.62 59.23 -34.07
CA GLU A 29 -32.44 59.15 -35.30
C GLU A 29 -33.89 58.67 -35.03
N ASP A 30 -34.05 57.71 -34.12
CA ASP A 30 -35.29 57.07 -33.68
C ASP A 30 -35.94 57.76 -32.45
N GLY A 31 -35.33 58.82 -31.94
CA GLY A 31 -35.75 59.50 -30.72
C GLY A 31 -36.99 60.40 -30.88
N PRO A 32 -37.62 60.80 -29.76
CA PRO A 32 -38.70 61.77 -29.79
C PRO A 32 -38.19 63.16 -30.20
N TRP A 33 -39.07 63.94 -30.81
CA TRP A 33 -38.82 65.36 -31.04
C TRP A 33 -38.92 66.11 -29.72
N VAL A 34 -37.81 66.69 -29.27
CA VAL A 34 -37.75 67.53 -28.07
C VAL A 34 -37.74 69.00 -28.47
N PRO A 35 -38.41 69.89 -27.70
CA PRO A 35 -38.40 71.31 -28.01
C PRO A 35 -37.02 71.90 -27.79
N TYR A 36 -36.61 72.78 -28.70
CA TYR A 36 -35.31 73.45 -28.69
C TYR A 36 -35.45 74.94 -28.37
N GLN A 37 -36.43 75.61 -28.99
CA GLN A 37 -36.74 77.02 -28.75
C GLN A 37 -38.16 77.36 -29.22
N TYR A 38 -38.87 78.19 -28.47
CA TYR A 38 -40.18 78.72 -28.84
C TYR A 38 -40.12 80.22 -29.13
N TYR A 39 -40.91 80.66 -30.10
CA TYR A 39 -41.09 82.05 -30.44
C TYR A 39 -42.58 82.35 -30.58
N SER A 40 -43.11 83.29 -29.80
CA SER A 40 -44.52 83.67 -29.86
C SER A 40 -44.74 85.08 -29.31
N GLY A 41 -45.61 85.88 -29.91
CA GLY A 41 -46.11 87.12 -29.29
C GLY A 41 -47.05 86.84 -28.11
N SER A 42 -47.43 85.58 -27.93
CA SER A 42 -48.43 85.08 -26.97
C SER A 42 -47.97 83.74 -26.35
N CYS A 43 -46.74 83.71 -25.81
CA CYS A 43 -46.08 82.53 -25.26
C CYS A 43 -46.92 81.74 -24.25
N GLU A 44 -47.59 82.41 -23.32
CA GLU A 44 -48.37 81.79 -22.25
C GLU A 44 -49.60 81.05 -22.79
N SER A 45 -50.29 81.62 -23.78
CA SER A 45 -51.47 80.99 -24.38
C SER A 45 -51.13 79.94 -25.44
N THR A 46 -50.04 80.15 -26.19
CA THR A 46 -49.71 79.31 -27.35
C THR A 46 -48.85 78.10 -26.98
N TYR A 47 -47.86 78.29 -26.10
CA TYR A 47 -46.90 77.23 -25.74
C TYR A 47 -46.86 76.93 -24.23
N HIS A 48 -47.69 77.60 -23.43
CA HIS A 48 -47.71 77.47 -21.97
C HIS A 48 -46.33 77.72 -21.33
N LYS A 49 -45.60 78.71 -21.88
CA LYS A 49 -44.29 79.13 -21.40
C LYS A 49 -44.31 80.62 -21.05
N VAL A 50 -43.50 81.00 -20.06
CA VAL A 50 -43.32 82.39 -19.67
C VAL A 50 -42.54 83.12 -20.78
N ASN A 51 -43.06 84.26 -21.22
CA ASN A 51 -42.39 85.11 -22.20
C ASN A 51 -41.07 85.68 -21.62
N ARG A 52 -39.98 85.57 -22.40
CA ARG A 52 -38.63 85.98 -22.01
C ARG A 52 -38.17 85.37 -20.68
N GLY A 53 -38.53 84.12 -20.44
CA GLY A 53 -37.98 83.34 -19.33
C GLY A 53 -36.46 83.26 -19.40
N PHE A 54 -35.81 83.17 -18.25
CA PHE A 54 -34.36 82.97 -18.13
C PHE A 54 -34.08 81.77 -17.21
N ILE A 55 -32.93 81.13 -17.39
CA ILE A 55 -32.54 79.95 -16.62
C ILE A 55 -31.61 80.38 -15.48
N ARG A 56 -31.97 80.10 -14.24
CA ARG A 56 -31.13 80.38 -13.07
C ARG A 56 -30.11 79.27 -12.83
N THR A 57 -29.02 79.60 -12.17
CA THR A 57 -28.02 78.60 -11.73
C THR A 57 -28.68 77.55 -10.84
N GLY A 58 -28.58 76.28 -11.23
CA GLY A 58 -29.19 75.15 -10.50
C GLY A 58 -30.56 74.71 -11.05
N GLU A 59 -31.15 75.46 -11.98
CA GLU A 59 -32.34 75.01 -12.72
C GLU A 59 -31.94 74.10 -13.91
N ASP A 60 -32.93 73.40 -14.49
CA ASP A 60 -32.70 72.55 -15.65
C ASP A 60 -32.23 73.37 -16.87
N GLU A 61 -30.93 73.29 -17.16
CA GLU A 61 -30.29 73.90 -18.32
C GLU A 61 -30.58 73.17 -19.65
N GLN A 62 -31.46 72.16 -19.68
CA GLN A 62 -31.97 71.56 -20.94
C GLN A 62 -33.38 72.06 -21.30
N GLN A 63 -33.97 72.97 -20.52
CA GLN A 63 -35.30 73.47 -20.86
C GLN A 63 -35.27 74.42 -22.07
N ALA A 64 -36.32 74.32 -22.90
CA ALA A 64 -36.59 75.25 -23.99
C ALA A 64 -37.39 76.47 -23.49
N LEU A 65 -36.95 77.66 -23.86
CA LEU A 65 -37.55 78.94 -23.47
C LEU A 65 -38.50 79.46 -24.56
N CYS A 66 -39.32 80.45 -24.23
CA CYS A 66 -40.17 81.18 -25.18
C CYS A 66 -39.84 82.68 -25.14
N THR A 67 -39.74 83.31 -26.30
CA THR A 67 -39.49 84.75 -26.44
C THR A 67 -40.31 85.35 -27.58
N ASP A 68 -40.71 86.61 -27.43
CA ASP A 68 -41.44 87.40 -28.42
C ASP A 68 -40.52 88.21 -29.36
N GLU A 69 -39.20 88.18 -29.13
CA GLU A 69 -38.21 89.05 -29.79
C GLU A 69 -38.25 88.99 -31.33
N PHE A 70 -38.62 87.84 -31.89
CA PHE A 70 -38.70 87.63 -33.33
C PHE A 70 -40.13 87.40 -33.84
N SER A 71 -41.13 87.70 -33.02
CA SER A 71 -42.55 87.44 -33.29
C SER A 71 -43.28 88.67 -33.85
N ASP A 72 -42.63 89.83 -33.91
CA ASP A 72 -43.18 91.05 -34.53
C ASP A 72 -43.20 90.95 -36.07
N ILE A 73 -44.22 91.57 -36.68
CA ILE A 73 -44.49 91.57 -38.13
C ILE A 73 -43.42 92.35 -38.92
N SER A 74 -42.75 93.31 -38.29
CA SER A 74 -41.62 94.03 -38.87
C SER A 74 -40.30 93.25 -38.68
N PRO A 75 -39.43 93.11 -39.70
CA PRO A 75 -39.57 93.60 -41.06
C PRO A 75 -40.43 92.67 -41.93
N LEU A 76 -41.13 93.26 -42.92
CA LEU A 76 -42.00 92.52 -43.85
C LEU A 76 -41.26 91.62 -44.85
N THR A 77 -39.95 91.84 -45.01
CA THR A 77 -39.06 90.99 -45.80
C THR A 77 -37.66 91.00 -45.19
N GLY A 78 -36.93 89.90 -45.33
CA GLY A 78 -35.56 89.78 -44.84
C GLY A 78 -35.44 89.57 -43.32
N GLY A 79 -36.53 89.26 -42.64
CA GLY A 79 -36.53 88.99 -41.20
C GLY A 79 -35.58 87.85 -40.85
N ASN A 80 -34.62 88.09 -39.96
CA ASN A 80 -33.60 87.13 -39.56
C ASN A 80 -33.85 86.69 -38.11
N VAL A 81 -33.94 85.38 -37.90
CA VAL A 81 -34.09 84.76 -36.59
C VAL A 81 -32.85 83.93 -36.35
N ALA A 82 -32.13 84.20 -35.26
CA ALA A 82 -30.97 83.43 -34.83
C ALA A 82 -31.24 82.87 -33.44
N PHE A 83 -31.19 81.55 -33.32
CA PHE A 83 -31.23 80.83 -32.06
C PHE A 83 -29.82 80.35 -31.72
N SER A 84 -29.20 80.93 -30.69
CA SER A 84 -27.94 80.43 -30.14
C SER A 84 -28.23 79.42 -29.03
N THR A 85 -27.65 78.22 -29.12
CA THR A 85 -28.04 77.11 -28.24
C THR A 85 -27.56 77.30 -26.79
N LEU A 86 -26.42 77.97 -26.61
CA LEU A 86 -25.78 78.20 -25.30
C LEU A 86 -26.08 79.58 -24.70
N GLU A 87 -26.78 80.44 -25.42
CA GLU A 87 -27.12 81.77 -24.94
C GLU A 87 -28.07 81.71 -23.74
N GLY A 88 -27.79 82.52 -22.72
CA GLY A 88 -28.58 82.56 -21.48
C GLY A 88 -28.44 81.32 -20.59
N ARG A 89 -27.50 80.41 -20.86
CA ARG A 89 -27.26 79.20 -20.05
C ARG A 89 -26.07 79.36 -19.10
N PRO A 90 -26.27 79.24 -17.78
CA PRO A 90 -25.22 79.46 -16.79
C PRO A 90 -23.94 78.65 -17.04
N SER A 91 -24.02 77.36 -17.39
CA SER A 91 -22.84 76.50 -17.52
C SER A 91 -22.08 76.66 -18.85
N ALA A 92 -22.46 77.60 -19.72
CA ALA A 92 -21.89 77.75 -21.06
C ALA A 92 -20.37 78.03 -21.04
N TYR A 93 -19.87 78.76 -20.02
CA TYR A 93 -18.44 79.03 -19.87
C TYR A 93 -17.61 77.80 -19.44
N ASN A 94 -18.26 76.76 -18.91
CA ASN A 94 -17.63 75.49 -18.52
C ASN A 94 -18.25 74.32 -19.30
N PHE A 95 -18.46 74.52 -20.60
CA PHE A 95 -19.10 73.55 -21.48
C PHE A 95 -18.37 72.19 -21.48
N ASP A 96 -17.05 72.18 -21.45
CA ASP A 96 -16.24 70.95 -21.54
C ASP A 96 -16.47 69.98 -20.36
N ASN A 97 -16.90 70.50 -19.20
CA ASN A 97 -17.22 69.70 -18.02
C ASN A 97 -18.72 69.57 -17.73
N SER A 98 -19.59 70.17 -18.56
CA SER A 98 -21.05 70.14 -18.36
C SER A 98 -21.70 69.09 -19.28
N PRO A 99 -21.93 67.84 -18.81
CA PRO A 99 -22.59 66.81 -19.63
C PRO A 99 -24.00 67.22 -20.04
N VAL A 100 -24.68 67.99 -19.19
CA VAL A 100 -26.02 68.54 -19.43
C VAL A 100 -26.04 69.42 -20.68
N LEU A 101 -25.10 70.37 -20.79
CA LEU A 101 -25.03 71.24 -21.96
C LEU A 101 -24.50 70.52 -23.20
N GLN A 102 -23.60 69.55 -23.03
CA GLN A 102 -23.12 68.71 -24.11
C GLN A 102 -24.25 67.91 -24.76
N GLU A 103 -25.19 67.39 -23.97
CA GLU A 103 -26.41 66.76 -24.47
C GLU A 103 -27.39 67.79 -25.05
N TRP A 104 -27.53 68.97 -24.43
CA TRP A 104 -28.37 70.06 -24.93
C TRP A 104 -27.98 70.56 -26.32
N VAL A 105 -26.69 70.65 -26.65
CA VAL A 105 -26.27 71.03 -28.00
C VAL A 105 -26.33 69.87 -28.99
N THR A 106 -26.42 68.63 -28.51
CA THR A 106 -26.46 67.46 -29.39
C THR A 106 -27.78 67.43 -30.17
N ALA A 107 -27.70 67.37 -31.50
CA ALA A 107 -28.82 67.05 -32.37
C ALA A 107 -28.40 66.21 -33.58
N THR A 108 -29.29 65.33 -34.02
CA THR A 108 -29.19 64.51 -35.24
C THR A 108 -30.08 65.05 -36.35
N ASP A 109 -31.23 65.61 -35.97
CA ASP A 109 -32.23 66.19 -36.85
C ASP A 109 -32.84 67.44 -36.21
N ILE A 110 -33.20 68.43 -37.04
CA ILE A 110 -33.83 69.69 -36.63
C ILE A 110 -35.16 69.84 -37.39
N ARG A 111 -36.21 70.26 -36.67
CA ARG A 111 -37.53 70.53 -37.24
C ARG A 111 -38.01 71.89 -36.79
N VAL A 112 -38.42 72.70 -37.75
CA VAL A 112 -39.05 74.01 -37.48
C VAL A 112 -40.53 73.89 -37.83
N THR A 113 -41.40 74.28 -36.90
CA THR A 113 -42.85 74.34 -37.13
C THR A 113 -43.30 75.79 -37.11
N LEU A 114 -44.02 76.21 -38.16
CA LEU A 114 -44.57 77.57 -38.27
C LEU A 114 -46.05 77.49 -37.92
N ASN A 115 -46.42 78.00 -36.74
CA ASN A 115 -47.71 77.72 -36.11
C ASN A 115 -48.75 78.81 -36.40
N ARG A 116 -48.37 80.09 -36.40
CA ARG A 116 -49.30 81.22 -36.62
C ARG A 116 -48.66 82.33 -37.45
N LEU A 117 -49.39 82.82 -38.45
CA LEU A 117 -48.99 83.95 -39.30
C LEU A 117 -49.18 85.27 -38.56
N ASN A 118 -48.33 86.25 -38.83
CA ASN A 118 -48.57 87.64 -38.48
C ASN A 118 -49.50 88.28 -39.51
N THR A 119 -50.58 88.90 -39.05
CA THR A 119 -51.55 89.62 -39.89
C THR A 119 -51.68 91.07 -39.43
N PHE A 120 -52.08 91.97 -40.33
CA PHE A 120 -52.39 93.36 -39.97
C PHE A 120 -53.81 93.53 -39.40
N GLY A 121 -54.52 92.42 -39.11
CA GLY A 121 -55.93 92.42 -38.73
C GLY A 121 -56.92 92.39 -39.91
N ASP A 122 -56.42 92.46 -41.15
CA ASP A 122 -57.24 92.48 -42.38
C ASP A 122 -57.90 91.11 -42.71
N GLU A 123 -57.54 90.06 -41.96
CA GLU A 123 -58.12 88.72 -42.09
C GLU A 123 -59.60 88.66 -41.65
N VAL A 124 -60.05 89.60 -40.82
CA VAL A 124 -61.44 89.72 -40.34
C VAL A 124 -62.42 89.94 -41.51
N PHE A 125 -61.96 90.51 -42.62
CA PHE A 125 -62.80 90.79 -43.79
C PHE A 125 -62.99 89.58 -44.72
N ASN A 126 -62.28 88.46 -44.48
CA ASN A 126 -62.38 87.18 -45.20
C ASN A 126 -62.31 87.30 -46.75
N ASP A 127 -61.61 88.31 -47.27
CA ASP A 127 -61.45 88.55 -48.71
C ASP A 127 -60.46 87.54 -49.32
N PRO A 128 -60.85 86.74 -50.33
CA PRO A 128 -59.98 85.76 -50.98
C PRO A 128 -58.69 86.31 -51.59
N LYS A 129 -58.63 87.60 -51.95
CA LYS A 129 -57.42 88.26 -52.45
C LYS A 129 -56.46 88.64 -51.32
N VAL A 130 -56.98 89.04 -50.16
CA VAL A 130 -56.18 89.38 -48.96
C VAL A 130 -55.60 88.12 -48.34
N LEU A 131 -56.38 87.04 -48.23
CA LEU A 131 -55.90 85.76 -47.69
C LEU A 131 -54.78 85.12 -48.52
N LYS A 132 -54.71 85.38 -49.83
CA LYS A 132 -53.60 84.94 -50.70
C LYS A 132 -52.27 85.66 -50.43
N SER A 133 -52.29 86.79 -49.72
CA SER A 133 -51.08 87.53 -49.37
C SER A 133 -50.37 86.99 -48.12
N TYR A 134 -51.04 86.14 -47.33
CA TYR A 134 -50.50 85.55 -46.11
C TYR A 134 -49.98 84.12 -46.36
N TYR A 135 -48.66 84.00 -46.43
CA TYR A 135 -47.96 82.72 -46.57
C TYR A 135 -46.59 82.81 -45.89
N TYR A 136 -45.99 81.66 -45.59
CA TYR A 136 -44.61 81.60 -45.10
C TYR A 136 -43.65 81.42 -46.27
N ALA A 137 -42.59 82.22 -46.33
CA ALA A 137 -41.46 81.95 -47.21
C ALA A 137 -40.14 82.16 -46.49
N ILE A 138 -39.29 81.13 -46.50
CA ILE A 138 -37.93 81.12 -45.94
C ILE A 138 -36.94 81.18 -47.11
N SER A 139 -36.06 82.17 -47.08
CA SER A 139 -35.00 82.39 -48.07
C SER A 139 -33.70 81.64 -47.76
N ASP A 140 -33.39 81.43 -46.48
CA ASP A 140 -32.19 80.71 -46.04
C ASP A 140 -32.46 79.99 -44.72
N PHE A 141 -31.97 78.76 -44.60
CA PHE A 141 -32.03 77.95 -43.38
C PHE A 141 -30.65 77.35 -43.13
N ALA A 142 -29.99 77.85 -42.09
CA ALA A 142 -28.64 77.46 -41.73
C ALA A 142 -28.59 76.89 -40.32
N VAL A 143 -27.96 75.74 -40.16
CA VAL A 143 -27.69 75.12 -38.86
C VAL A 143 -26.17 75.09 -38.67
N GLY A 144 -25.68 75.92 -37.75
CA GLY A 144 -24.27 75.96 -37.39
C GLY A 144 -23.96 74.90 -36.33
N GLY A 145 -22.88 74.15 -36.53
CA GLY A 145 -22.43 73.15 -35.57
C GLY A 145 -21.20 72.41 -36.03
N ARG A 146 -20.72 71.49 -35.20
CA ARG A 146 -19.61 70.59 -35.51
C ARG A 146 -20.02 69.14 -35.30
N CYS A 147 -19.38 68.22 -36.02
CA CYS A 147 -19.57 66.81 -35.79
C CYS A 147 -19.26 66.44 -34.33
N LYS A 148 -20.18 65.72 -33.67
CA LYS A 148 -19.95 65.24 -32.30
C LYS A 148 -19.02 64.03 -32.33
N CYS A 149 -17.75 64.23 -32.00
CA CYS A 149 -16.76 63.14 -31.92
C CYS A 149 -16.12 63.02 -30.53
N ASN A 150 -16.74 63.64 -29.52
CA ASN A 150 -16.27 63.65 -28.13
C ASN A 150 -14.80 64.11 -27.96
N GLY A 151 -14.28 64.89 -28.92
CA GLY A 151 -12.89 65.35 -28.94
C GLY A 151 -11.85 64.29 -29.35
N HIS A 152 -12.28 63.11 -29.79
CA HIS A 152 -11.38 62.04 -30.25
C HIS A 152 -11.27 61.92 -31.78
N ALA A 153 -11.77 62.90 -32.55
CA ALA A 153 -11.54 62.97 -33.99
C ALA A 153 -11.42 64.41 -34.45
N SER A 154 -10.55 64.65 -35.44
CA SER A 154 -10.39 65.95 -36.09
C SER A 154 -11.36 66.18 -37.25
N GLU A 155 -11.95 65.10 -37.79
CA GLU A 155 -12.82 65.16 -38.96
C GLU A 155 -13.89 64.05 -38.96
N CYS A 156 -14.93 64.27 -39.77
CA CYS A 156 -15.99 63.31 -40.07
C CYS A 156 -15.84 62.83 -41.51
N VAL A 157 -15.88 61.51 -41.72
CA VAL A 157 -15.75 60.86 -43.02
C VAL A 157 -17.00 60.04 -43.34
N LYS A 158 -17.28 59.80 -44.62
CA LYS A 158 -18.36 58.88 -45.00
C LYS A 158 -17.84 57.44 -44.92
N ASN A 159 -18.56 56.56 -44.23
CA ASN A 159 -18.25 55.13 -44.20
C ASN A 159 -18.66 54.44 -45.51
N GLU A 160 -18.39 53.14 -45.64
CA GLU A 160 -18.71 52.33 -46.82
C GLU A 160 -20.21 52.33 -47.19
N LEU A 161 -21.08 52.56 -46.20
CA LEU A 161 -22.53 52.69 -46.37
C LEU A 161 -22.98 54.12 -46.70
N GLY A 162 -22.05 55.04 -46.94
CA GLY A 162 -22.31 56.45 -47.23
C GLY A 162 -22.77 57.29 -46.03
N LYS A 163 -22.85 56.72 -44.82
CA LYS A 163 -23.19 57.43 -43.57
C LYS A 163 -21.99 58.20 -43.03
N LEU A 164 -22.23 59.40 -42.53
CA LEU A 164 -21.18 60.23 -41.93
C LEU A 164 -20.83 59.71 -40.53
N VAL A 165 -19.55 59.43 -40.26
CA VAL A 165 -19.02 58.94 -38.98
C VAL A 165 -17.74 59.68 -38.61
N CYS A 166 -17.35 59.67 -37.34
CA CYS A 166 -16.08 60.26 -36.91
C CYS A 166 -14.88 59.42 -37.31
N ASN A 167 -13.78 60.04 -37.75
CA ASN A 167 -12.48 59.36 -37.96
C ASN A 167 -11.75 59.22 -36.62
N CYS A 168 -12.21 58.28 -35.78
CA CYS A 168 -11.78 58.16 -34.39
C CYS A 168 -10.28 57.92 -34.22
N LYS A 169 -9.70 58.59 -33.21
CA LYS A 169 -8.31 58.52 -32.73
C LYS A 169 -8.32 58.17 -31.24
N HIS A 170 -7.18 58.31 -30.56
CA HIS A 170 -7.07 58.10 -29.10
C HIS A 170 -7.54 56.71 -28.64
N ASN A 171 -7.36 55.70 -29.52
CA ASN A 171 -7.82 54.33 -29.34
C ASN A 171 -9.33 54.22 -29.05
N THR A 172 -10.14 55.08 -29.66
CA THR A 172 -11.60 55.04 -29.56
C THR A 172 -12.25 54.53 -30.85
N PHE A 173 -13.48 54.05 -30.74
CA PHE A 173 -14.32 53.64 -31.87
C PHE A 173 -15.80 53.91 -31.58
N GLY A 174 -16.64 53.72 -32.59
CA GLY A 174 -18.06 54.10 -32.55
C GLY A 174 -18.38 55.21 -33.54
N VAL A 175 -19.66 55.57 -33.66
CA VAL A 175 -20.10 56.60 -34.61
C VAL A 175 -19.63 57.98 -34.17
N ASP A 176 -19.59 58.21 -32.85
CA ASP A 176 -19.23 59.46 -32.18
C ASP A 176 -17.92 59.32 -31.37
N CYS A 177 -17.17 58.23 -31.56
CA CYS A 177 -15.98 57.87 -30.77
C CYS A 177 -16.28 57.69 -29.27
N GLU A 178 -17.43 57.09 -28.97
CA GLU A 178 -18.01 56.94 -27.63
C GLU A 178 -17.58 55.66 -26.88
N LYS A 179 -16.69 54.85 -27.47
CA LYS A 179 -16.19 53.61 -26.88
C LYS A 179 -14.68 53.46 -27.08
N CYS A 180 -14.02 52.68 -26.23
CA CYS A 180 -12.61 52.29 -26.41
C CYS A 180 -12.46 51.12 -27.36
N LEU A 181 -11.42 51.12 -28.21
CA LEU A 181 -11.11 49.99 -29.09
C LEU A 181 -11.01 48.68 -28.29
N PRO A 182 -11.33 47.52 -28.90
CA PRO A 182 -11.04 46.22 -28.30
C PRO A 182 -9.58 46.17 -27.82
N PHE A 183 -9.34 45.58 -26.64
CA PHE A 183 -8.05 45.53 -25.94
C PHE A 183 -7.57 46.85 -25.26
N PHE A 184 -8.23 47.99 -25.48
CA PHE A 184 -7.88 49.27 -24.85
C PHE A 184 -8.77 49.60 -23.64
N ASN A 185 -9.02 48.60 -22.80
CA ASN A 185 -9.97 48.68 -21.68
C ASN A 185 -9.29 48.79 -20.31
N ASP A 186 -8.06 49.31 -20.25
CA ASP A 186 -7.34 49.43 -18.97
C ASP A 186 -7.91 50.53 -18.05
N ARG A 187 -8.63 51.50 -18.63
CA ARG A 187 -9.34 52.54 -17.89
C ARG A 187 -10.69 52.85 -18.54
N PRO A 188 -11.67 53.41 -17.81
CA PRO A 188 -12.97 53.69 -18.39
C PRO A 188 -12.88 54.81 -19.44
N TRP A 189 -13.66 54.68 -20.51
CA TRP A 189 -13.77 55.71 -21.56
C TRP A 189 -14.18 57.07 -20.99
N ARG A 190 -13.57 58.15 -21.47
CA ARG A 190 -13.94 59.53 -21.12
C ARG A 190 -13.77 60.45 -22.33
N ARG A 191 -14.69 61.42 -22.46
CA ARG A 191 -14.59 62.51 -23.45
C ARG A 191 -13.28 63.27 -23.27
N ALA A 192 -12.63 63.67 -24.38
CA ALA A 192 -11.46 64.54 -24.32
C ALA A 192 -11.83 65.95 -23.83
N THR A 193 -10.95 66.55 -23.03
CA THR A 193 -11.05 67.94 -22.55
C THR A 193 -9.91 68.77 -23.14
N ALA A 194 -9.92 70.08 -22.91
CA ALA A 194 -8.80 70.94 -23.30
C ALA A 194 -7.47 70.57 -22.62
N GLU A 195 -7.51 69.91 -21.46
CA GLU A 195 -6.34 69.56 -20.65
C GLU A 195 -5.84 68.12 -20.91
N SER A 196 -6.74 67.19 -21.23
CA SER A 196 -6.40 65.77 -21.41
C SER A 196 -7.15 65.18 -22.59
N ALA A 197 -6.42 64.45 -23.44
CA ALA A 197 -6.99 63.72 -24.57
C ALA A 197 -7.87 62.53 -24.11
N ASN A 198 -7.69 62.07 -22.87
CA ASN A 198 -8.43 60.96 -22.26
C ASN A 198 -8.48 59.71 -23.16
N GLU A 199 -7.35 59.38 -23.77
CA GLU A 199 -7.20 58.23 -24.65
C GLU A 199 -7.44 56.90 -23.94
N CYS A 200 -7.93 55.92 -24.67
CA CYS A 200 -8.07 54.57 -24.13
C CYS A 200 -6.70 53.89 -24.05
N LEU A 201 -6.42 53.21 -22.94
CA LEU A 201 -5.13 52.59 -22.66
C LEU A 201 -5.20 51.07 -22.88
N PRO A 202 -4.16 50.46 -23.49
CA PRO A 202 -4.10 49.02 -23.72
C PRO A 202 -4.02 48.25 -22.40
N CYS A 203 -4.66 47.09 -22.35
CA CYS A 203 -4.49 46.16 -21.24
C CYS A 203 -3.10 45.53 -21.27
N ASP A 204 -2.53 45.29 -20.10
CA ASP A 204 -1.31 44.49 -19.95
C ASP A 204 -1.67 43.03 -19.67
N CYS A 205 -1.41 42.16 -20.64
CA CYS A 205 -1.64 40.71 -20.53
C CYS A 205 -0.36 39.90 -20.67
N ASN A 206 0.83 40.51 -20.45
CA ASN A 206 2.13 39.86 -20.59
C ASN A 206 2.36 39.16 -21.95
N GLY A 207 1.69 39.63 -23.02
CA GLY A 207 1.72 39.00 -24.34
C GLY A 207 1.01 37.63 -24.43
N ARG A 208 0.26 37.22 -23.40
CA ARG A 208 -0.46 35.94 -23.29
C ARG A 208 -1.95 36.05 -23.56
N SER A 209 -2.47 37.25 -23.83
CA SER A 209 -3.82 37.47 -24.33
C SER A 209 -3.89 38.73 -25.19
N GLN A 210 -4.86 38.78 -26.09
CA GLN A 210 -5.21 39.93 -26.93
C GLN A 210 -6.64 40.42 -26.66
N GLU A 211 -7.28 39.93 -25.60
CA GLU A 211 -8.64 40.26 -25.23
C GLU A 211 -8.69 40.62 -23.74
N CYS A 212 -9.37 41.73 -23.43
CA CYS A 212 -9.57 42.16 -22.05
C CYS A 212 -10.86 42.98 -21.92
N TYR A 213 -11.39 42.99 -20.70
CA TYR A 213 -12.49 43.87 -20.29
C TYR A 213 -12.06 44.79 -19.15
N PHE A 214 -12.82 45.86 -18.92
CA PHE A 214 -12.58 46.78 -17.81
C PHE A 214 -13.22 46.26 -16.53
N ASP A 215 -12.42 46.06 -15.50
CA ASP A 215 -12.80 45.70 -14.14
C ASP A 215 -12.73 46.93 -13.21
N PRO A 216 -13.89 47.45 -12.75
CA PRO A 216 -13.93 48.61 -11.86
C PRO A 216 -13.26 48.41 -10.49
N GLU A 217 -13.24 47.18 -9.97
CA GLU A 217 -12.63 46.87 -8.66
C GLU A 217 -11.11 46.82 -8.77
N LEU A 218 -10.60 46.19 -9.82
CA LEU A 218 -9.17 46.18 -10.15
C LEU A 218 -8.66 47.62 -10.35
N TYR A 219 -9.42 48.45 -11.07
CA TYR A 219 -9.08 49.85 -11.29
C TYR A 219 -9.04 50.67 -10.00
N ARG A 220 -9.99 50.44 -9.08
CA ARG A 220 -10.04 51.15 -7.79
C ARG A 220 -8.84 50.80 -6.90
N SER A 221 -8.33 49.57 -7.00
CA SER A 221 -7.23 49.08 -6.16
C SER A 221 -5.85 49.39 -6.73
N THR A 222 -5.66 49.29 -8.05
CA THR A 222 -4.33 49.39 -8.69
C THR A 222 -4.14 50.62 -9.58
N GLY A 223 -5.23 51.31 -9.95
CA GLY A 223 -5.22 52.35 -10.98
C GLY A 223 -5.29 51.80 -12.41
N HIS A 224 -5.29 50.47 -12.57
CA HIS A 224 -5.38 49.74 -13.83
C HIS A 224 -6.57 48.77 -13.74
N GLY A 225 -7.41 48.76 -14.76
CA GLY A 225 -8.67 48.01 -14.77
C GLY A 225 -8.70 46.91 -15.82
N GLY A 226 -7.64 46.75 -16.62
CA GLY A 226 -7.62 45.75 -17.68
C GLY A 226 -7.56 44.33 -17.11
N HIS A 227 -8.64 43.56 -17.27
CA HIS A 227 -8.68 42.14 -16.93
C HIS A 227 -8.66 41.28 -18.20
N CYS A 228 -7.61 40.51 -18.36
CA CYS A 228 -7.35 39.68 -19.54
C CYS A 228 -8.22 38.42 -19.56
N THR A 229 -8.76 38.08 -20.73
CA THR A 229 -9.54 36.87 -20.95
C THR A 229 -8.79 35.93 -21.90
N GLY A 230 -8.98 34.61 -21.75
CA GLY A 230 -8.36 33.65 -22.67
C GLY A 230 -6.83 33.57 -22.61
N CYS A 231 -6.24 33.69 -21.41
CA CYS A 231 -4.79 33.57 -21.21
C CYS A 231 -4.20 32.27 -21.81
N SER A 232 -3.19 32.40 -22.68
CA SER A 232 -2.46 31.32 -23.33
C SER A 232 -1.40 30.67 -22.41
N ASP A 233 -0.75 29.60 -22.89
CA ASP A 233 0.40 28.97 -22.21
C ASP A 233 0.14 28.51 -20.77
N ASN A 234 -1.10 28.08 -20.50
CA ASN A 234 -1.56 27.66 -19.18
C ASN A 234 -1.35 28.72 -18.09
N THR A 235 -1.45 30.00 -18.45
CA THR A 235 -1.41 31.14 -17.52
C THR A 235 -2.82 31.54 -17.05
N ALA A 236 -2.87 32.25 -15.93
CA ALA A 236 -4.04 32.75 -15.24
C ALA A 236 -3.70 34.05 -14.49
N GLY A 237 -4.71 34.71 -13.93
CA GLY A 237 -4.58 36.01 -13.28
C GLY A 237 -5.10 37.14 -14.17
N ALA A 238 -5.29 38.32 -13.56
CA ALA A 238 -5.88 39.47 -14.24
C ALA A 238 -5.03 39.97 -15.43
N HIS A 239 -3.72 39.70 -15.39
CA HIS A 239 -2.74 40.05 -16.40
C HIS A 239 -2.07 38.82 -17.01
N CYS A 240 -2.63 37.62 -16.81
CA CYS A 240 -2.00 36.34 -17.19
C CYS A 240 -0.60 36.13 -16.56
N GLU A 241 -0.41 36.63 -15.34
CA GLU A 241 0.89 36.76 -14.67
C GLU A 241 1.34 35.50 -13.90
N ARG A 242 0.41 34.58 -13.61
CA ARG A 242 0.67 33.34 -12.86
C ARG A 242 0.28 32.12 -13.68
N CYS A 243 0.77 30.94 -13.30
CA CYS A 243 0.30 29.70 -13.90
C CYS A 243 -1.11 29.35 -13.41
N ARG A 244 -1.87 28.64 -14.25
CA ARG A 244 -3.12 27.99 -13.86
C ARG A 244 -2.85 26.97 -12.77
N ASP A 245 -3.92 26.65 -12.04
CA ASP A 245 -3.85 25.62 -11.01
C ASP A 245 -3.44 24.27 -11.62
N SER A 246 -2.63 23.52 -10.90
CA SER A 246 -1.92 22.31 -11.36
C SER A 246 -0.79 22.54 -12.37
N PHE A 247 -0.32 23.78 -12.52
CA PHE A 247 0.87 24.13 -13.31
C PHE A 247 1.87 24.96 -12.51
N TYR A 248 3.14 24.93 -12.91
CA TYR A 248 4.24 25.67 -12.28
C TYR A 248 5.23 26.21 -13.31
N ARG A 249 6.13 27.10 -12.90
CA ARG A 249 7.21 27.63 -13.74
C ARG A 249 8.52 27.68 -12.94
N LEU A 250 9.62 27.19 -13.51
CA LEU A 250 10.96 27.26 -12.90
C LEU A 250 11.60 28.65 -13.08
N GLY A 251 11.30 29.35 -14.18
CA GLY A 251 11.83 30.66 -14.51
C GLY A 251 10.80 31.58 -15.18
N SER A 252 11.13 32.87 -15.33
CA SER A 252 10.24 33.86 -15.97
C SER A 252 10.12 33.71 -17.49
N GLU A 253 11.09 33.04 -18.12
CA GLU A 253 11.10 32.82 -19.58
C GLU A 253 10.55 31.46 -20.01
N GLU A 254 10.34 30.52 -19.07
CA GLU A 254 9.80 29.20 -19.35
C GLU A 254 8.27 29.19 -19.25
N GLY A 255 7.62 28.39 -20.11
CA GLY A 255 6.17 28.20 -20.08
C GLY A 255 5.70 27.45 -18.83
N CYS A 256 4.41 27.56 -18.52
CA CYS A 256 3.82 26.83 -17.38
C CYS A 256 3.78 25.32 -17.68
N LEU A 257 4.50 24.55 -16.87
CA LEU A 257 4.61 23.09 -16.93
C LEU A 257 3.59 22.42 -15.99
N PRO A 258 3.03 21.25 -16.35
CA PRO A 258 2.06 20.56 -15.52
C PRO A 258 2.69 19.93 -14.27
N CYS A 259 2.05 20.09 -13.12
CA CYS A 259 2.49 19.52 -11.84
C CYS A 259 2.42 17.99 -11.81
N SER A 260 1.33 17.40 -12.34
CA SER A 260 1.07 15.95 -12.34
C SER A 260 1.12 15.29 -10.94
N CYS A 261 0.63 15.99 -9.92
CA CYS A 261 0.50 15.45 -8.57
C CYS A 261 -0.58 14.37 -8.49
N ASN A 262 -0.31 13.26 -7.78
CA ASN A 262 -1.28 12.20 -7.58
C ASN A 262 -2.48 12.72 -6.76
N PRO A 263 -3.72 12.69 -7.27
CA PRO A 263 -4.88 13.27 -6.59
C PRO A 263 -5.23 12.57 -5.28
N VAL A 264 -4.88 11.28 -5.15
CA VAL A 264 -5.12 10.49 -3.94
C VAL A 264 -4.03 10.72 -2.91
N GLY A 265 -2.76 10.72 -3.33
CA GLY A 265 -1.61 10.79 -2.45
C GLY A 265 -1.11 12.21 -2.11
N SER A 266 -1.46 13.22 -2.90
CA SER A 266 -1.13 14.62 -2.63
C SER A 266 -2.23 15.33 -1.84
N LEU A 267 -1.82 16.34 -1.06
CA LEU A 267 -2.73 17.25 -0.34
C LEU A 267 -3.43 18.24 -1.29
N SER A 268 -2.79 18.55 -2.41
CA SER A 268 -3.29 19.43 -3.46
C SER A 268 -2.74 18.98 -4.81
N THR A 269 -3.45 19.28 -5.90
CA THR A 269 -2.94 19.07 -7.27
C THR A 269 -1.93 20.13 -7.68
N GLN A 270 -1.83 21.22 -6.92
CA GLN A 270 -0.84 22.28 -7.10
C GLN A 270 0.50 21.89 -6.46
N CYS A 271 1.57 21.99 -7.23
CA CYS A 271 2.95 21.82 -6.82
C CYS A 271 3.64 23.16 -6.57
N ASP A 272 4.84 23.10 -5.98
CA ASP A 272 5.69 24.27 -5.76
C ASP A 272 6.36 24.79 -7.06
N SER A 273 7.20 25.81 -6.94
CA SER A 273 7.93 26.41 -8.08
C SER A 273 8.95 25.46 -8.74
N TYR A 274 9.27 24.33 -8.12
CA TYR A 274 10.18 23.31 -8.65
C TYR A 274 9.43 22.10 -9.21
N GLY A 275 8.11 22.05 -9.06
CA GLY A 275 7.30 20.93 -9.54
C GLY A 275 7.08 19.83 -8.50
N GLN A 276 7.45 20.07 -7.24
CA GLN A 276 7.33 19.12 -6.15
C GLN A 276 5.94 19.21 -5.50
N CYS A 277 5.30 18.05 -5.35
CA CYS A 277 3.96 17.94 -4.79
C CYS A 277 3.99 17.81 -3.26
N SER A 278 3.00 18.39 -2.59
CA SER A 278 2.83 18.22 -1.14
C SER A 278 2.12 16.90 -0.84
N CYS A 279 2.83 15.93 -0.24
CA CYS A 279 2.31 14.58 -0.01
C CYS A 279 1.54 14.44 1.31
N LYS A 280 0.54 13.55 1.33
CA LYS A 280 -0.18 13.14 2.54
C LYS A 280 0.74 12.30 3.48
N PRO A 281 0.39 12.17 4.77
CA PRO A 281 1.15 11.34 5.70
C PRO A 281 1.34 9.90 5.21
N GLY A 282 2.55 9.37 5.32
CA GLY A 282 2.89 8.03 4.85
C GLY A 282 3.07 7.90 3.33
N VAL A 283 2.92 8.99 2.56
CA VAL A 283 3.09 9.04 1.10
C VAL A 283 4.40 9.76 0.75
N MET A 284 5.10 9.31 -0.29
CA MET A 284 6.33 9.90 -0.79
C MET A 284 6.43 9.88 -2.32
N GLY A 285 7.52 10.45 -2.84
CA GLY A 285 7.76 10.66 -4.27
C GLY A 285 7.47 12.10 -4.66
N GLU A 286 8.15 12.60 -5.70
CA GLU A 286 7.96 13.96 -6.22
C GLU A 286 6.50 14.25 -6.60
N LYS A 287 5.77 13.20 -7.00
CA LYS A 287 4.37 13.22 -7.41
C LYS A 287 3.41 12.58 -6.40
N CYS A 288 3.90 12.22 -5.21
CA CYS A 288 3.13 11.57 -4.14
C CYS A 288 2.38 10.31 -4.57
N ASP A 289 3.05 9.46 -5.35
CA ASP A 289 2.48 8.30 -6.02
C ASP A 289 2.78 6.96 -5.33
N ARG A 290 3.57 6.95 -4.26
CA ARG A 290 4.01 5.73 -3.56
C ARG A 290 4.02 5.89 -2.05
N CYS A 291 3.86 4.78 -1.33
CA CYS A 291 3.94 4.78 0.14
C CYS A 291 5.39 4.84 0.62
N GLN A 292 5.58 5.47 1.78
CA GLN A 292 6.84 5.44 2.51
C GLN A 292 7.13 4.04 3.05
N PRO A 293 8.41 3.65 3.24
CA PRO A 293 8.76 2.43 3.96
C PRO A 293 8.07 2.39 5.33
N GLY A 294 7.49 1.23 5.68
CA GLY A 294 6.66 1.10 6.88
C GLY A 294 5.19 1.50 6.69
N PHE A 295 4.78 1.84 5.46
CA PHE A 295 3.38 2.08 5.08
C PHE A 295 2.99 1.28 3.84
N HIS A 296 1.69 1.02 3.68
CA HIS A 296 1.13 0.30 2.55
C HIS A 296 -0.23 0.85 2.14
N SER A 297 -0.70 0.44 0.96
CA SER A 297 -2.04 0.73 0.42
C SER A 297 -2.41 2.22 0.43
N LEU A 298 -2.08 2.91 -0.67
CA LEU A 298 -2.43 4.32 -0.88
C LEU A 298 -3.96 4.49 -0.96
N SER A 299 -4.50 5.34 -0.08
CA SER A 299 -5.93 5.66 0.03
C SER A 299 -6.15 7.17 0.10
N GLU A 300 -7.41 7.63 0.12
CA GLU A 300 -7.72 9.06 0.26
C GLU A 300 -7.15 9.70 1.53
N ALA A 301 -6.92 8.93 2.59
CA ALA A 301 -6.30 9.40 3.83
C ALA A 301 -4.75 9.39 3.79
N GLY A 302 -4.14 8.97 2.68
CA GLY A 302 -2.71 8.65 2.59
C GLY A 302 -2.46 7.14 2.67
N CYS A 303 -1.27 6.75 3.08
CA CYS A 303 -0.92 5.33 3.24
C CYS A 303 -1.17 4.85 4.67
N ARG A 304 -1.52 3.56 4.81
CA ARG A 304 -1.75 2.92 6.11
C ARG A 304 -0.43 2.40 6.70
N PRO A 305 -0.16 2.59 7.99
CA PRO A 305 1.05 2.07 8.61
C PRO A 305 1.05 0.54 8.66
N CYS A 306 2.20 -0.07 8.43
CA CYS A 306 2.41 -1.51 8.63
C CYS A 306 2.15 -1.86 10.10
N SER A 307 1.33 -2.88 10.36
CA SER A 307 1.02 -3.37 11.71
C SER A 307 1.77 -4.67 12.02
N CYS A 308 3.09 -4.67 11.83
CA CYS A 308 3.91 -5.87 12.00
C CYS A 308 4.26 -6.13 13.47
N ASN A 309 4.15 -7.39 13.91
CA ASN A 309 4.65 -7.79 15.22
C ASN A 309 6.19 -7.83 15.19
N LEU A 310 6.84 -6.95 15.95
CA LEU A 310 8.29 -6.84 16.01
C LEU A 310 8.98 -8.10 16.55
N ALA A 311 8.29 -8.91 17.36
CA ALA A 311 8.83 -10.17 17.83
C ALA A 311 9.02 -11.16 16.68
N GLY A 312 8.11 -11.13 15.69
CA GLY A 312 8.05 -12.09 14.61
C GLY A 312 8.43 -11.59 13.23
N SER A 313 8.72 -10.30 13.06
CA SER A 313 9.05 -9.69 11.78
C SER A 313 10.34 -8.88 11.84
N THR A 314 10.85 -8.49 10.68
CA THR A 314 11.92 -7.50 10.56
C THR A 314 11.42 -6.06 10.74
N GLY A 315 10.10 -5.86 10.93
CA GLY A 315 9.45 -4.55 11.00
C GLY A 315 9.07 -3.94 9.65
N GLU A 316 9.46 -4.59 8.54
CA GLU A 316 9.11 -4.16 7.18
C GLU A 316 7.87 -4.91 6.67
N CYS A 317 7.04 -4.22 5.88
CA CYS A 317 5.93 -4.83 5.16
C CYS A 317 5.95 -4.46 3.69
N ASN A 318 5.32 -5.31 2.88
CA ASN A 318 5.13 -5.06 1.47
C ASN A 318 4.23 -3.82 1.25
N VAL A 319 4.68 -2.87 0.43
CA VAL A 319 4.03 -1.57 0.22
C VAL A 319 2.66 -1.64 -0.47
N GLU A 320 2.37 -2.73 -1.19
CA GLU A 320 1.08 -2.91 -1.87
C GLU A 320 0.10 -3.69 -0.99
N THR A 321 0.55 -4.84 -0.48
CA THR A 321 -0.30 -5.81 0.22
C THR A 321 -0.38 -5.58 1.73
N GLY A 322 0.58 -4.87 2.32
CA GLY A 322 0.69 -4.71 3.78
C GLY A 322 1.18 -5.94 4.53
N ARG A 323 1.55 -7.01 3.82
CA ARG A 323 2.03 -8.25 4.43
C ARG A 323 3.44 -8.05 5.00
N CYS A 324 3.61 -8.41 6.26
CA CYS A 324 4.88 -8.27 6.98
C CYS A 324 5.90 -9.33 6.56
N THR A 325 7.17 -8.95 6.57
CA THR A 325 8.29 -9.86 6.32
C THR A 325 8.61 -10.60 7.62
N CYS A 326 8.13 -11.84 7.73
CA CYS A 326 8.27 -12.65 8.93
C CYS A 326 9.67 -13.27 9.05
N LYS A 327 10.15 -13.41 10.29
CA LYS A 327 11.34 -14.19 10.65
C LYS A 327 11.11 -15.67 10.30
N ASP A 328 12.19 -16.43 10.12
CA ASP A 328 12.15 -17.78 9.53
C ASP A 328 11.16 -18.74 10.18
N ASN A 329 11.03 -18.73 11.52
CA ASN A 329 10.18 -19.68 12.26
C ASN A 329 8.78 -19.11 12.58
N VAL A 330 8.39 -18.01 11.92
CA VAL A 330 7.16 -17.27 12.19
C VAL A 330 6.32 -17.19 10.93
N GLU A 331 5.01 -17.20 11.09
CA GLU A 331 4.03 -17.02 10.01
C GLU A 331 2.89 -16.09 10.45
N GLY A 332 1.89 -15.91 9.59
CA GLY A 332 0.80 -14.94 9.77
C GLY A 332 0.93 -13.72 8.86
N PHE A 333 -0.12 -12.90 8.82
CA PHE A 333 -0.12 -11.67 8.01
C PHE A 333 0.70 -10.55 8.68
N HIS A 334 0.69 -10.54 10.02
CA HIS A 334 1.43 -9.61 10.87
C HIS A 334 2.60 -10.27 11.60
N CYS A 335 2.94 -11.51 11.21
CA CYS A 335 3.98 -12.32 11.84
C CYS A 335 3.73 -12.56 13.33
N GLU A 336 2.47 -12.86 13.66
CA GLU A 336 1.97 -12.97 15.02
C GLU A 336 2.01 -14.39 15.60
N ARG A 337 2.31 -15.41 14.79
CA ARG A 337 2.24 -16.82 15.20
C ARG A 337 3.49 -17.60 14.79
N CYS A 338 3.88 -18.56 15.61
CA CYS A 338 4.94 -19.50 15.27
C CYS A 338 4.46 -20.48 14.19
N LYS A 339 5.37 -20.90 13.31
CA LYS A 339 5.13 -22.02 12.40
C LYS A 339 4.92 -23.32 13.20
N PRO A 340 4.20 -24.31 12.66
CA PRO A 340 4.13 -25.65 13.26
C PRO A 340 5.53 -26.22 13.54
N GLY A 341 5.73 -26.84 14.71
CA GLY A 341 7.06 -27.27 15.17
C GLY A 341 7.83 -26.22 15.97
N PHE A 342 7.27 -25.03 16.21
CA PHE A 342 7.93 -23.96 16.95
C PHE A 342 6.98 -23.30 17.96
N PHE A 343 7.53 -22.75 19.04
CA PHE A 343 6.83 -22.05 20.12
C PHE A 343 7.63 -20.83 20.60
N HIS A 344 7.11 -20.10 21.59
CA HIS A 344 7.79 -18.97 22.21
C HIS A 344 8.26 -17.89 21.21
N LEU A 345 7.31 -17.09 20.73
CA LEU A 345 7.58 -15.91 19.89
C LEU A 345 8.27 -14.83 20.73
N ASP A 346 9.51 -14.51 20.40
CA ASP A 346 10.35 -13.58 21.16
C ASP A 346 11.14 -12.62 20.27
N SER A 347 11.26 -11.36 20.71
CA SER A 347 11.95 -10.31 19.94
C SER A 347 13.47 -10.48 19.92
N SER A 348 14.06 -11.03 20.99
CA SER A 348 15.50 -11.32 21.07
C SER A 348 15.92 -12.53 20.23
N ASN A 349 14.95 -13.39 19.86
CA ASN A 349 15.19 -14.52 18.97
C ASN A 349 15.31 -14.04 17.50
N PRO A 350 16.46 -14.21 16.84
CA PRO A 350 16.65 -13.81 15.44
C PRO A 350 15.74 -14.58 14.47
N ARG A 351 15.36 -15.82 14.83
CA ARG A 351 14.44 -16.67 14.08
C ARG A 351 12.97 -16.49 14.51
N GLY A 352 12.73 -15.71 15.56
CA GLY A 352 11.41 -15.37 16.11
C GLY A 352 10.86 -16.42 17.08
N CYS A 353 10.74 -17.68 16.64
CA CYS A 353 10.25 -18.78 17.48
C CYS A 353 11.30 -19.88 17.69
N THR A 354 11.19 -20.56 18.84
CA THR A 354 12.05 -21.66 19.30
C THR A 354 11.50 -23.00 18.80
N PRO A 355 12.34 -23.92 18.29
CA PRO A 355 11.89 -25.24 17.84
C PRO A 355 11.46 -26.12 19.02
N CYS A 356 10.40 -26.92 18.82
CA CYS A 356 9.96 -27.95 19.76
C CYS A 356 11.04 -29.05 19.87
N PHE A 357 11.40 -29.42 21.10
CA PHE A 357 12.28 -30.53 21.37
C PHE A 357 11.49 -31.83 21.49
N CYS A 358 10.53 -31.92 22.43
CA CYS A 358 9.60 -33.03 22.68
C CYS A 358 10.21 -34.44 22.52
N PHE A 359 11.51 -34.58 22.81
CA PHE A 359 12.35 -35.75 22.51
C PHE A 359 12.25 -36.31 21.08
N GLY A 360 11.74 -35.52 20.13
CA GLY A 360 11.55 -35.90 18.73
C GLY A 360 10.23 -36.63 18.44
N HIS A 361 9.34 -36.76 19.42
CA HIS A 361 8.08 -37.52 19.29
C HIS A 361 6.89 -36.63 18.92
N SER A 362 6.96 -35.31 19.13
CA SER A 362 5.90 -34.36 18.77
C SER A 362 6.47 -33.08 18.19
N SER A 363 5.76 -32.50 17.22
CA SER A 363 6.01 -31.16 16.67
C SER A 363 4.98 -30.14 17.15
N VAL A 364 4.10 -30.51 18.09
CA VAL A 364 3.05 -29.64 18.62
C VAL A 364 3.40 -29.30 20.07
N CYS A 365 3.90 -28.09 20.29
CA CYS A 365 4.28 -27.59 21.60
C CYS A 365 3.83 -26.15 21.82
N THR A 366 3.65 -25.77 23.09
CA THR A 366 3.27 -24.42 23.53
C THR A 366 4.13 -23.98 24.71
N ASN A 367 3.99 -22.73 25.16
CA ASN A 367 4.72 -22.23 26.33
C ASN A 367 4.18 -22.89 27.60
N ALA A 368 5.06 -23.47 28.41
CA ALA A 368 4.71 -24.08 29.70
C ALA A 368 4.36 -23.01 30.75
N VAL A 369 3.45 -23.37 31.66
CA VAL A 369 3.01 -22.51 32.78
C VAL A 369 3.62 -23.04 34.08
N GLY A 370 3.95 -22.13 35.01
CA GLY A 370 4.46 -22.50 36.35
C GLY A 370 5.98 -22.66 36.45
N TYR A 371 6.71 -22.27 35.42
CA TYR A 371 8.17 -22.17 35.45
C TYR A 371 8.60 -20.74 35.74
N SER A 372 9.67 -20.60 36.53
CA SER A 372 10.30 -19.32 36.82
C SER A 372 11.80 -19.32 36.52
N ILE A 373 12.35 -18.13 36.28
CA ILE A 373 13.77 -17.96 35.97
C ILE A 373 14.63 -18.46 37.13
N TYR A 374 15.71 -19.16 36.80
CA TYR A 374 16.66 -19.71 37.77
C TYR A 374 18.08 -19.60 37.24
N SER A 375 18.99 -19.06 38.04
CA SER A 375 20.40 -18.96 37.68
C SER A 375 21.22 -19.91 38.55
N ILE A 376 22.01 -20.77 37.89
CA ILE A 376 22.99 -21.64 38.55
C ILE A 376 24.29 -20.84 38.59
N THR A 377 24.90 -20.64 39.77
CA THR A 377 26.05 -19.75 39.93
C THR A 377 27.21 -20.37 40.73
N SER A 378 28.43 -19.92 40.41
CA SER A 378 29.69 -20.14 41.13
C SER A 378 30.42 -18.81 41.24
N ASN A 379 30.50 -18.26 42.46
CA ASN A 379 31.10 -16.96 42.74
C ASN A 379 32.40 -17.06 43.58
N PHE A 380 32.90 -18.29 43.81
CA PHE A 380 34.17 -18.61 44.48
C PHE A 380 34.44 -17.90 45.82
N GLN A 381 33.39 -17.44 46.50
CA GLN A 381 33.49 -16.77 47.81
C GLN A 381 34.06 -17.71 48.89
N PHE A 382 33.76 -19.00 48.77
CA PHE A 382 34.14 -20.03 49.74
C PHE A 382 34.77 -21.22 49.03
N GLY A 383 36.05 -21.08 48.66
CA GLY A 383 36.83 -22.12 47.99
C GLY A 383 36.55 -22.25 46.50
N GLU A 384 37.07 -23.32 45.92
CA GLU A 384 36.97 -23.63 44.50
C GLU A 384 35.61 -24.19 44.04
N ASP A 385 34.65 -24.39 44.95
CA ASP A 385 33.25 -24.79 44.62
C ASP A 385 33.18 -26.05 43.73
N GLU A 386 34.04 -27.03 44.04
CA GLU A 386 34.25 -28.30 43.32
C GLU A 386 34.74 -28.19 41.86
N TRP A 387 35.16 -27.00 41.44
CA TRP A 387 35.82 -26.83 40.14
C TRP A 387 37.15 -27.56 40.10
N ARG A 388 37.48 -28.03 38.90
CA ARG A 388 38.72 -28.75 38.63
C ARG A 388 39.41 -28.13 37.43
N ALA A 389 40.67 -28.47 37.24
CA ALA A 389 41.40 -28.11 36.04
C ALA A 389 41.95 -29.36 35.37
N GLU A 390 41.91 -29.39 34.03
CA GLU A 390 42.43 -30.50 33.24
C GLU A 390 43.24 -30.01 32.03
N GLN A 391 44.13 -30.85 31.53
CA GLN A 391 44.77 -30.68 30.22
C GLN A 391 43.93 -31.30 29.11
N ARG A 392 44.31 -31.06 27.84
CA ARG A 392 43.65 -31.63 26.66
C ARG A 392 43.57 -33.17 26.66
N ASP A 393 44.52 -33.84 27.32
CA ASP A 393 44.55 -35.30 27.44
C ASP A 393 43.68 -35.86 28.58
N GLY A 394 42.99 -34.99 29.33
CA GLY A 394 42.16 -35.35 30.47
C GLY A 394 42.92 -35.53 31.78
N SER A 395 44.23 -35.24 31.83
CA SER A 395 44.98 -35.24 33.09
C SER A 395 44.58 -34.06 33.97
N GLU A 396 44.22 -34.34 35.23
CA GLU A 396 43.92 -33.30 36.22
C GLU A 396 45.19 -32.48 36.55
N VAL A 397 45.03 -31.17 36.64
CA VAL A 397 46.08 -30.22 37.05
C VAL A 397 45.65 -29.44 38.29
N PHE A 398 46.63 -28.91 39.02
CA PHE A 398 46.37 -28.17 40.24
C PHE A 398 45.63 -26.86 39.95
N LEU A 399 44.47 -26.68 40.57
CA LEU A 399 43.67 -25.46 40.54
C LEU A 399 44.01 -24.61 41.78
N GLN A 400 44.30 -23.32 41.58
CA GLN A 400 44.62 -22.40 42.67
C GLN A 400 43.44 -21.48 42.97
N TRP A 401 42.94 -21.52 44.22
CA TRP A 401 41.94 -20.58 44.73
C TRP A 401 42.58 -19.46 45.53
N SER A 402 42.05 -18.23 45.39
CA SER A 402 42.50 -17.05 46.11
C SER A 402 41.39 -16.48 47.01
N ALA A 403 41.66 -16.41 48.32
CA ALA A 403 40.73 -15.82 49.29
C ALA A 403 40.62 -14.29 49.17
N GLU A 404 41.65 -13.62 48.62
CA GLU A 404 41.70 -12.15 48.49
C GLU A 404 40.90 -11.67 47.29
N THR A 405 41.07 -12.32 46.14
CA THR A 405 40.40 -11.98 44.89
C THR A 405 39.10 -12.75 44.64
N GLN A 406 38.82 -13.77 45.45
CA GLN A 406 37.65 -14.64 45.32
C GLN A 406 37.53 -15.24 43.90
N ASP A 407 38.65 -15.65 43.32
CA ASP A 407 38.72 -16.26 41.99
C ASP A 407 39.52 -17.56 42.01
N ILE A 408 39.36 -18.36 40.96
CA ILE A 408 40.16 -19.55 40.70
C ILE A 408 41.09 -19.29 39.52
N SER A 409 42.30 -19.86 39.58
CA SER A 409 43.33 -19.63 38.57
C SER A 409 44.07 -20.90 38.19
N VAL A 410 44.48 -20.95 36.92
CA VAL A 410 45.34 -22.00 36.37
C VAL A 410 46.50 -21.35 35.63
N ILE A 411 47.69 -21.91 35.80
CA ILE A 411 48.91 -21.47 35.14
C ILE A 411 49.59 -22.66 34.48
N SER A 412 50.07 -22.46 33.25
CA SER A 412 50.85 -23.46 32.52
C SER A 412 52.28 -22.98 32.34
N ASP A 413 53.24 -23.84 32.63
CA ASP A 413 54.66 -23.62 32.30
C ASP A 413 54.96 -23.77 30.80
N THR A 414 54.00 -24.29 30.03
CA THR A 414 54.12 -24.57 28.58
C THR A 414 52.96 -23.94 27.79
N TYR A 415 53.06 -23.91 26.46
CA TYR A 415 51.95 -23.45 25.60
C TYR A 415 50.71 -24.36 25.58
N PHE A 416 50.70 -25.50 26.28
CA PHE A 416 49.55 -26.39 26.27
C PHE A 416 48.33 -25.77 26.97
N PRO A 417 47.13 -25.85 26.36
CA PRO A 417 45.92 -25.28 26.94
C PRO A 417 45.46 -26.11 28.14
N MET A 418 45.26 -25.43 29.27
CA MET A 418 44.59 -25.95 30.46
C MET A 418 43.16 -25.44 30.50
N TYR A 419 42.23 -26.28 30.94
CA TYR A 419 40.81 -25.99 30.99
C TYR A 419 40.29 -26.05 32.41
N PHE A 420 39.50 -25.06 32.82
CA PHE A 420 38.60 -25.15 33.96
C PHE A 420 37.43 -26.06 33.58
N VAL A 421 37.12 -27.02 34.45
CA VAL A 421 36.03 -27.98 34.27
C VAL A 421 34.95 -27.70 35.29
N ALA A 422 33.74 -27.46 34.81
CA ALA A 422 32.61 -27.13 35.66
C ALA A 422 32.15 -28.33 36.53
N PRO A 423 31.71 -28.08 37.77
CA PRO A 423 31.22 -29.12 38.68
C PRO A 423 29.82 -29.64 38.30
N ARG A 424 29.41 -30.73 38.96
CA ARG A 424 28.17 -31.47 38.65
C ARG A 424 26.89 -30.63 38.65
N LYS A 425 26.83 -29.53 39.40
CA LYS A 425 25.66 -28.64 39.44
C LYS A 425 25.35 -27.94 38.11
N PHE A 426 26.33 -27.80 37.22
CA PHE A 426 26.15 -27.26 35.86
C PHE A 426 26.00 -28.34 34.79
N LEU A 427 26.09 -29.62 35.17
CA LEU A 427 26.06 -30.77 34.27
C LEU A 427 24.68 -31.45 34.34
N GLY A 428 24.50 -32.54 33.59
CA GLY A 428 23.25 -33.29 33.52
C GLY A 428 22.23 -32.64 32.58
N ASN A 429 20.98 -32.56 33.02
CA ASN A 429 19.90 -32.00 32.21
C ASN A 429 19.82 -30.48 32.33
N GLN A 430 20.34 -29.79 31.33
CA GLN A 430 20.35 -28.34 31.17
C GLN A 430 19.52 -27.88 29.97
N VAL A 431 18.55 -28.69 29.50
CA VAL A 431 17.73 -28.35 28.33
C VAL A 431 16.95 -27.04 28.50
N LEU A 432 16.59 -26.70 29.75
CA LEU A 432 15.88 -25.46 30.09
C LEU A 432 16.75 -24.19 29.99
N SER A 433 18.05 -24.35 29.77
CA SER A 433 19.00 -23.28 29.45
C SER A 433 19.18 -23.07 27.95
N TYR A 434 18.50 -23.85 27.11
CA TYR A 434 18.53 -23.65 25.66
C TYR A 434 17.97 -22.29 25.29
N GLY A 435 18.68 -21.58 24.41
CA GLY A 435 18.37 -20.20 24.07
C GLY A 435 18.58 -19.23 25.23
N GLN A 436 19.33 -19.58 26.28
CA GLN A 436 19.69 -18.68 27.37
C GLN A 436 21.20 -18.40 27.40
N ASN A 437 21.63 -17.51 28.31
CA ASN A 437 23.01 -17.08 28.41
C ASN A 437 23.78 -17.87 29.47
N LEU A 438 25.00 -18.24 29.10
CA LEU A 438 26.09 -18.65 29.98
C LEU A 438 27.06 -17.47 30.07
N THR A 439 27.36 -17.01 31.28
CA THR A 439 28.19 -15.83 31.54
C THR A 439 29.28 -16.12 32.55
N PHE A 440 30.46 -15.53 32.39
CA PHE A 440 31.51 -15.57 33.40
C PHE A 440 32.46 -14.39 33.28
N SER A 441 33.14 -14.06 34.37
CA SER A 441 34.22 -13.07 34.43
C SER A 441 35.56 -13.76 34.21
N PHE A 442 36.40 -13.22 33.32
CA PHE A 442 37.71 -13.81 33.02
C PHE A 442 38.78 -12.75 32.78
N ARG A 443 40.00 -12.99 33.30
CA ARG A 443 41.20 -12.16 33.10
C ARG A 443 42.47 -13.00 32.96
N VAL A 444 43.50 -12.44 32.33
CA VAL A 444 44.81 -13.08 32.13
C VAL A 444 45.94 -12.17 32.60
N ASP A 445 46.97 -12.70 33.26
CA ASP A 445 48.06 -11.87 33.79
C ASP A 445 48.93 -11.19 32.71
N ARG A 446 49.03 -11.80 31.52
CA ARG A 446 49.77 -11.25 30.38
C ARG A 446 48.92 -11.27 29.13
N ARG A 447 48.92 -10.17 28.39
CA ARG A 447 48.42 -10.13 27.01
C ARG A 447 49.38 -10.92 26.12
N ASP A 448 48.95 -12.10 25.68
CA ASP A 448 49.64 -12.79 24.60
C ASP A 448 48.68 -13.55 23.66
N THR A 449 49.14 -13.74 22.43
CA THR A 449 48.33 -13.71 21.21
C THR A 449 48.15 -15.08 20.52
N ARG A 450 47.46 -16.04 21.16
CA ARG A 450 46.97 -17.26 20.47
C ARG A 450 45.58 -17.70 20.92
N LEU A 451 44.57 -17.05 20.33
CA LEU A 451 43.18 -17.53 20.37
C LEU A 451 43.07 -18.89 19.67
N SER A 452 42.29 -19.80 20.25
CA SER A 452 41.99 -21.11 19.68
C SER A 452 40.50 -21.18 19.34
N ALA A 453 40.12 -22.04 18.39
CA ALA A 453 38.71 -22.32 18.11
C ALA A 453 38.03 -23.18 19.22
N GLU A 454 38.80 -23.61 20.23
CA GLU A 454 38.38 -24.50 21.32
C GLU A 454 38.60 -23.85 22.70
N ASP A 455 38.06 -22.65 22.92
CA ASP A 455 38.21 -21.94 24.20
C ASP A 455 37.08 -22.27 25.18
N LEU A 456 35.81 -22.24 24.75
CA LEU A 456 34.68 -22.79 25.50
C LEU A 456 34.21 -24.07 24.79
N VAL A 457 34.14 -25.19 25.52
CA VAL A 457 33.76 -26.50 24.99
C VAL A 457 32.62 -27.09 25.81
N LEU A 458 31.61 -27.59 25.12
CA LEU A 458 30.50 -28.35 25.69
C LEU A 458 30.55 -29.78 25.16
N GLU A 459 30.46 -30.76 26.05
CA GLU A 459 30.46 -32.20 25.72
C GLU A 459 29.27 -32.87 26.41
N GLY A 460 28.51 -33.67 25.67
CA GLY A 460 27.32 -34.32 26.21
C GLY A 460 26.61 -35.19 25.16
N ALA A 461 25.93 -36.26 25.60
CA ALA A 461 25.19 -37.17 24.73
C ALA A 461 25.99 -37.73 23.51
N GLY A 462 27.31 -37.85 23.61
CA GLY A 462 28.20 -38.26 22.51
C GLY A 462 28.48 -37.17 21.47
N LEU A 463 28.07 -35.93 21.74
CA LEU A 463 28.27 -34.74 20.92
C LEU A 463 29.28 -33.80 21.60
N ARG A 464 29.98 -32.99 20.81
CA ARG A 464 30.96 -32.00 21.27
C ARG A 464 30.87 -30.75 20.42
N VAL A 465 30.74 -29.58 21.05
CA VAL A 465 30.78 -28.27 20.38
C VAL A 465 31.74 -27.33 21.08
N SER A 466 32.37 -26.45 20.32
CA SER A 466 33.27 -25.43 20.86
C SER A 466 33.11 -24.08 20.19
N VAL A 467 33.55 -23.04 20.90
CA VAL A 467 33.50 -21.67 20.42
C VAL A 467 34.73 -20.90 20.93
N PRO A 468 35.34 -20.00 20.14
CA PRO A 468 36.43 -19.14 20.62
C PRO A 468 35.91 -18.10 21.62
N LEU A 469 36.77 -17.63 22.53
CA LEU A 469 36.34 -16.74 23.62
C LEU A 469 35.77 -15.40 23.11
N ILE A 470 36.30 -14.91 21.99
CA ILE A 470 35.89 -13.66 21.33
C ILE A 470 34.63 -13.77 20.47
N ALA A 471 33.98 -14.94 20.44
CA ALA A 471 32.75 -15.11 19.67
C ALA A 471 31.58 -14.31 20.25
N GLN A 472 30.52 -14.18 19.46
CA GLN A 472 29.26 -13.54 19.88
C GLN A 472 29.42 -12.08 20.35
N GLY A 473 30.46 -11.38 19.87
CA GLY A 473 30.73 -9.98 20.23
C GLY A 473 31.53 -9.79 21.52
N ASN A 474 32.07 -10.86 22.10
CA ASN A 474 32.88 -10.77 23.31
C ASN A 474 34.26 -10.10 23.06
N PRO A 475 34.80 -9.36 24.06
CA PRO A 475 36.09 -8.69 23.95
C PRO A 475 37.26 -9.69 23.94
N TYR A 476 38.46 -9.21 23.58
CA TYR A 476 39.68 -10.00 23.73
C TYR A 476 40.08 -10.17 25.21
N PRO A 477 40.65 -11.33 25.60
CA PRO A 477 41.25 -11.53 26.93
C PRO A 477 42.19 -10.38 27.31
N SER A 478 42.01 -9.85 28.52
CA SER A 478 42.76 -8.72 29.04
C SER A 478 43.23 -8.94 30.48
N GLU A 479 44.12 -8.09 30.96
CA GLU A 479 44.57 -8.05 32.36
C GLU A 479 43.45 -7.64 33.33
N ASN A 480 42.49 -6.87 32.84
CA ASN A 480 41.30 -6.50 33.61
C ASN A 480 40.24 -7.59 33.46
N ALA A 481 39.52 -7.85 34.56
CA ALA A 481 38.34 -8.70 34.55
C ALA A 481 37.29 -8.16 33.55
N MET A 482 36.89 -9.01 32.61
CA MET A 482 35.84 -8.73 31.63
C MET A 482 34.80 -9.84 31.69
N THR A 483 33.53 -9.48 31.46
CA THR A 483 32.43 -10.44 31.39
C THR A 483 32.30 -10.98 29.97
N TYR A 484 32.27 -12.30 29.86
CA TYR A 484 32.06 -13.04 28.62
C TYR A 484 30.67 -13.64 28.65
N THR A 485 29.91 -13.46 27.57
CA THR A 485 28.53 -13.96 27.44
C THR A 485 28.40 -14.86 26.22
N PHE A 486 27.89 -16.07 26.41
CA PHE A 486 27.64 -17.04 25.35
C PHE A 486 26.17 -17.47 25.37
N ARG A 487 25.47 -17.24 24.27
CA ARG A 487 24.13 -17.77 24.01
C ARG A 487 24.22 -19.25 23.68
N LEU A 488 23.47 -20.07 24.42
CA LEU A 488 23.36 -21.52 24.23
C LEU A 488 22.32 -21.83 23.14
N HIS A 489 22.64 -21.53 21.88
CA HIS A 489 21.75 -21.70 20.72
C HIS A 489 22.59 -22.01 19.47
N GLU A 490 22.09 -22.89 18.61
CA GLU A 490 22.72 -23.38 17.37
C GLU A 490 22.66 -22.44 16.15
N ALA A 491 22.02 -21.27 16.27
CA ALA A 491 21.86 -20.36 15.13
C ALA A 491 23.23 -19.95 14.56
N THR A 492 23.30 -19.74 13.25
CA THR A 492 24.56 -19.45 12.53
C THR A 492 25.29 -18.21 13.02
N ASP A 493 24.54 -17.26 13.57
CA ASP A 493 25.07 -16.01 14.14
C ASP A 493 25.87 -16.27 15.44
N TYR A 494 25.66 -17.44 16.05
CA TYR A 494 26.41 -17.95 17.19
C TYR A 494 27.36 -19.06 16.70
N PRO A 495 28.67 -18.80 16.57
CA PRO A 495 29.57 -19.65 15.80
C PRO A 495 30.06 -20.90 16.58
N TRP A 496 29.13 -21.69 17.13
CA TRP A 496 29.42 -23.01 17.69
C TRP A 496 29.90 -23.97 16.59
N ARG A 497 30.96 -24.73 16.88
CA ARG A 497 31.57 -25.66 15.91
C ARG A 497 31.79 -27.05 16.51
N PRO A 498 31.50 -28.14 15.77
CA PRO A 498 30.76 -28.18 14.51
C PRO A 498 29.33 -27.64 14.66
N ALA A 499 28.72 -27.22 13.55
CA ALA A 499 27.33 -26.78 13.56
C ALA A 499 26.43 -27.98 13.81
N LEU A 500 25.57 -27.88 14.83
CA LEU A 500 24.57 -28.89 15.18
C LEU A 500 23.18 -28.42 14.77
N THR A 501 22.26 -29.36 14.58
CA THR A 501 20.83 -29.04 14.51
C THR A 501 20.30 -28.63 15.89
N ALA A 502 19.15 -27.95 15.94
CA ALA A 502 18.54 -27.53 17.20
C ALA A 502 18.28 -28.73 18.12
N PHE A 503 17.77 -29.82 17.53
CA PHE A 503 17.51 -31.07 18.22
C PHE A 503 18.79 -31.69 18.82
N GLU A 504 19.89 -31.71 18.06
CA GLU A 504 21.18 -32.22 18.54
C GLU A 504 21.78 -31.34 19.64
N PHE A 505 21.65 -30.01 19.53
CA PHE A 505 22.14 -29.08 20.54
C PHE A 505 21.37 -29.22 21.86
N GLN A 506 20.03 -29.29 21.80
CA GLN A 506 19.18 -29.56 22.95
C GLN A 506 19.44 -30.95 23.54
N LYS A 507 19.69 -31.96 22.70
CA LYS A 507 20.10 -33.31 23.14
C LYS A 507 21.44 -33.30 23.88
N LEU A 508 22.41 -32.50 23.42
CA LEU A 508 23.68 -32.27 24.12
C LEU A 508 23.43 -31.62 25.49
N LEU A 509 22.55 -30.63 25.58
CA LEU A 509 22.19 -29.98 26.84
C LEU A 509 21.40 -30.88 27.80
N HIS A 510 20.57 -31.79 27.28
CA HIS A 510 19.81 -32.74 28.10
C HIS A 510 20.71 -33.73 28.85
N ASN A 511 21.87 -34.08 28.28
CA ASN A 511 22.85 -34.95 28.93
C ASN A 511 24.25 -34.37 28.80
N LEU A 512 24.44 -33.21 29.43
CA LEU A 512 25.69 -32.46 29.43
C LEU A 512 26.68 -33.12 30.39
N THR A 513 27.79 -33.62 29.88
CA THR A 513 28.81 -34.34 30.64
C THR A 513 30.01 -33.47 31.03
N SER A 514 30.29 -32.41 30.27
CA SER A 514 31.37 -31.48 30.59
C SER A 514 31.15 -30.09 30.01
N ILE A 515 31.52 -29.06 30.78
CA ILE A 515 31.70 -27.68 30.33
C ILE A 515 33.15 -27.33 30.64
N LYS A 516 33.91 -26.96 29.61
CA LYS A 516 35.34 -26.66 29.72
C LYS A 516 35.62 -25.24 29.25
N ILE A 517 36.33 -24.47 30.06
CA ILE A 517 36.72 -23.09 29.75
C ILE A 517 38.23 -23.02 29.75
N ARG A 518 38.83 -22.61 28.66
CA ARG A 518 40.29 -22.49 28.54
C ARG A 518 40.79 -21.40 29.47
N GLY A 519 41.69 -21.76 30.38
CA GLY A 519 42.31 -20.83 31.33
C GLY A 519 43.66 -20.26 30.87
N THR A 520 44.42 -20.97 30.03
CA THR A 520 45.78 -20.53 29.65
C THR A 520 45.89 -20.12 28.18
N TYR A 521 46.40 -18.89 27.95
CA TYR A 521 46.60 -18.31 26.61
C TYR A 521 48.07 -18.04 26.27
N SER A 522 48.97 -18.09 27.26
CA SER A 522 50.40 -17.83 27.11
C SER A 522 51.23 -18.62 28.13
N GLU A 523 52.54 -18.76 27.88
CA GLU A 523 53.46 -19.44 28.81
C GLU A 523 53.65 -18.61 30.10
N ARG A 524 53.62 -19.29 31.24
CA ARG A 524 53.83 -18.69 32.58
C ARG A 524 52.91 -17.50 32.87
N SER A 525 51.68 -17.55 32.35
CA SER A 525 50.62 -16.59 32.65
C SER A 525 49.44 -17.34 33.24
N ALA A 526 48.94 -16.87 34.39
CA ALA A 526 47.70 -17.41 34.93
C ALA A 526 46.51 -16.79 34.20
N GLY A 527 45.47 -17.59 34.00
CA GLY A 527 44.12 -17.09 33.74
C GLY A 527 43.28 -17.27 34.98
N HIS A 528 42.42 -16.29 35.27
CA HIS A 528 41.57 -16.24 36.45
C HIS A 528 40.11 -16.24 36.00
N LEU A 529 39.29 -17.11 36.62
CA LEU A 529 37.87 -17.27 36.35
C LEU A 529 37.06 -16.91 37.61
N ASP A 530 36.01 -16.13 37.40
CA ASP A 530 35.08 -15.71 38.45
C ASP A 530 33.64 -15.60 37.91
N ASP A 531 32.65 -15.55 38.81
CA ASP A 531 31.23 -15.28 38.57
C ASP A 531 30.61 -16.10 37.42
N PHE A 532 30.85 -17.41 37.43
CA PHE A 532 30.30 -18.30 36.41
C PHE A 532 28.80 -18.55 36.66
N THR A 533 27.96 -18.19 35.69
CA THR A 533 26.51 -18.23 35.78
C THR A 533 25.89 -18.84 34.53
N VAL A 534 24.94 -19.76 34.72
CA VAL A 534 24.10 -20.31 33.64
C VAL A 534 22.64 -19.97 33.92
N THR A 535 22.00 -19.26 32.99
CA THR A 535 20.57 -18.94 33.08
C THR A 535 19.73 -20.15 32.66
N SER A 536 18.75 -20.51 33.46
CA SER A 536 17.88 -21.68 33.29
C SER A 536 16.46 -21.38 33.82
N ALA A 537 15.63 -22.43 33.91
CA ALA A 537 14.30 -22.36 34.47
C ALA A 537 14.08 -23.47 35.51
N ARG A 538 13.21 -23.21 36.49
CA ARG A 538 12.78 -24.23 37.46
C ARG A 538 11.27 -24.16 37.69
N PRO A 539 10.61 -25.29 38.01
CA PRO A 539 9.21 -25.27 38.42
C PRO A 539 9.09 -24.58 39.78
N GLY A 540 8.10 -23.71 39.93
CA GLY A 540 7.80 -23.03 41.19
C GLY A 540 7.62 -21.52 41.08
N PRO A 541 7.31 -20.85 42.21
CA PRO A 541 7.02 -19.43 42.23
C PRO A 541 8.26 -18.58 41.90
N GLY A 542 8.07 -17.54 41.12
CA GLY A 542 9.11 -16.60 40.69
C GLY A 542 8.67 -15.82 39.45
N VAL A 543 9.61 -15.16 38.77
CA VAL A 543 9.33 -14.45 37.51
C VAL A 543 9.05 -15.49 36.42
N PRO A 544 7.84 -15.52 35.82
CA PRO A 544 7.44 -16.56 34.88
C PRO A 544 8.27 -16.52 33.60
N VAL A 545 8.58 -17.70 33.05
CA VAL A 545 9.45 -17.82 31.87
C VAL A 545 8.75 -18.54 30.71
N PRO A 546 8.65 -17.90 29.52
CA PRO A 546 7.87 -18.46 28.41
C PRO A 546 8.66 -19.38 27.46
N TRP A 547 9.97 -19.56 27.65
CA TRP A 547 10.83 -20.38 26.77
C TRP A 547 10.85 -21.87 27.09
N VAL A 548 10.11 -22.31 28.10
CA VAL A 548 9.96 -23.73 28.45
C VAL A 548 8.81 -24.29 27.62
N GLU A 549 9.03 -25.40 26.91
CA GLU A 549 7.99 -26.03 26.11
C GLU A 549 7.05 -26.91 26.94
N SER A 550 5.82 -27.07 26.45
CA SER A 550 4.83 -28.04 26.88
C SER A 550 4.32 -28.76 25.65
N CYS A 551 4.62 -30.05 25.53
CA CYS A 551 4.35 -30.85 24.34
C CYS A 551 2.97 -31.52 24.39
N SER A 552 2.32 -31.63 23.23
CA SER A 552 1.16 -32.49 23.04
C SER A 552 1.64 -33.86 22.55
N CYS A 553 1.56 -34.87 23.42
CA CYS A 553 2.15 -36.18 23.15
C CYS A 553 1.25 -37.07 22.28
N PRO A 554 1.82 -37.77 21.28
CA PRO A 554 1.09 -38.75 20.50
C PRO A 554 0.75 -39.99 21.36
N VAL A 555 -0.13 -40.85 20.82
CA VAL A 555 -0.56 -42.08 21.48
C VAL A 555 0.66 -42.95 21.83
N GLY A 556 0.71 -43.43 23.08
CA GLY A 556 1.82 -44.24 23.60
C GLY A 556 2.84 -43.47 24.41
N TYR A 557 2.76 -42.13 24.44
CA TYR A 557 3.71 -41.26 25.13
C TYR A 557 3.02 -40.41 26.22
N GLU A 558 3.75 -40.11 27.29
CA GLU A 558 3.33 -39.25 28.39
C GLU A 558 4.49 -38.39 28.90
N GLY A 559 4.17 -37.35 29.69
CA GLY A 559 5.13 -36.37 30.22
C GLY A 559 4.98 -35.00 29.58
N GLN A 560 5.62 -33.98 30.15
CA GLN A 560 5.59 -32.61 29.61
C GLN A 560 6.34 -32.51 28.27
N PHE A 561 7.34 -33.38 28.08
CA PHE A 561 8.22 -33.40 26.92
C PHE A 561 8.05 -34.69 26.10
N CYS A 562 7.07 -35.53 26.41
CA CYS A 562 6.87 -36.85 25.81
C CYS A 562 8.04 -37.82 26.02
N GLU A 563 8.68 -37.71 27.19
CA GLU A 563 9.90 -38.44 27.53
C GLU A 563 9.65 -39.87 28.04
N ARG A 564 8.41 -40.22 28.36
CA ARG A 564 8.00 -41.51 28.95
C ARG A 564 6.96 -42.21 28.08
N CYS A 565 6.90 -43.54 28.18
CA CYS A 565 5.81 -44.30 27.60
C CYS A 565 4.59 -44.31 28.52
N SER A 566 3.41 -44.11 27.94
CA SER A 566 2.14 -44.21 28.65
C SER A 566 1.87 -45.65 29.09
N SER A 567 0.98 -45.84 30.07
CA SER A 567 0.54 -47.17 30.49
C SER A 567 0.10 -48.04 29.30
N GLY A 568 0.57 -49.30 29.24
CA GLY A 568 0.31 -50.22 28.12
C GLY A 568 1.27 -50.11 26.94
N TYR A 569 2.30 -49.27 27.05
CA TYR A 569 3.37 -49.13 26.07
C TYR A 569 4.75 -49.31 26.72
N ARG A 570 5.73 -49.75 25.94
CA ARG A 570 7.14 -49.91 26.34
C ARG A 570 8.08 -49.31 25.31
N ARG A 571 9.32 -49.05 25.71
CA ARG A 571 10.37 -48.70 24.75
C ARG A 571 10.67 -49.86 23.82
N GLU A 572 10.74 -49.58 22.52
CA GLU A 572 11.20 -50.54 21.53
C GLU A 572 12.70 -50.87 21.75
N THR A 573 13.51 -49.84 21.96
CA THR A 573 14.97 -49.94 22.13
C THR A 573 15.40 -49.25 23.44
N PRO A 574 15.47 -49.99 24.57
CA PRO A 574 15.77 -49.40 25.88
C PRO A 574 17.07 -48.61 25.96
N SER A 575 18.09 -48.95 25.15
CA SER A 575 19.37 -48.24 25.13
C SER A 575 19.30 -46.80 24.62
N LEU A 576 18.25 -46.43 23.88
CA LEU A 576 18.03 -45.05 23.44
C LEU A 576 17.29 -44.20 24.48
N GLY A 577 16.83 -44.81 25.59
CA GLY A 577 16.14 -44.12 26.68
C GLY A 577 14.95 -43.28 26.16
N PRO A 578 14.77 -42.03 26.63
CA PRO A 578 13.70 -41.12 26.21
C PRO A 578 13.52 -40.92 24.70
N TYR A 579 14.57 -41.16 23.90
CA TYR A 579 14.54 -41.02 22.44
C TYR A 579 14.00 -42.28 21.73
N SER A 580 13.81 -43.40 22.44
CA SER A 580 13.24 -44.62 21.85
C SER A 580 11.74 -44.45 21.56
N PRO A 581 11.24 -44.99 20.44
CA PRO A 581 9.81 -45.12 20.21
C PRO A 581 9.11 -45.95 21.30
N CYS A 582 7.88 -45.57 21.63
CA CYS A 582 6.99 -46.31 22.52
C CYS A 582 6.06 -47.22 21.71
N VAL A 583 6.20 -48.54 21.88
CA VAL A 583 5.40 -49.56 21.19
C VAL A 583 4.45 -50.23 22.17
N PRO A 584 3.26 -50.69 21.73
CA PRO A 584 2.33 -51.41 22.60
C PRO A 584 2.97 -52.62 23.29
N CYS A 585 2.53 -52.89 24.52
CA CYS A 585 2.93 -54.10 25.23
C CYS A 585 2.46 -55.37 24.50
N ALA A 586 3.37 -56.32 24.32
CA ALA A 586 3.06 -57.62 23.73
C ALA A 586 2.93 -58.67 24.84
N CYS A 587 1.74 -58.74 25.47
CA CYS A 587 1.47 -59.63 26.61
C CYS A 587 0.55 -60.81 26.24
N ASN A 588 0.50 -61.18 24.96
CA ASN A 588 -0.35 -62.26 24.41
C ASN A 588 -1.82 -62.16 24.83
N GLY A 589 -2.37 -60.97 25.08
CA GLY A 589 -3.77 -60.78 25.48
C GLY A 589 -4.07 -60.99 26.98
N HIS A 590 -3.08 -61.39 27.78
CA HIS A 590 -3.24 -61.67 29.22
C HIS A 590 -2.84 -60.51 30.14
N SER A 591 -2.46 -59.37 29.56
CA SER A 591 -2.25 -58.12 30.28
C SER A 591 -2.35 -56.92 29.34
N GLU A 592 -2.97 -55.85 29.80
CA GLU A 592 -3.05 -54.57 29.09
C GLU A 592 -1.89 -53.62 29.46
N THR A 593 -1.09 -53.99 30.46
CA THR A 593 -0.03 -53.14 31.01
C THR A 593 1.28 -53.93 31.14
N CYS A 594 2.38 -53.29 30.79
CA CYS A 594 3.72 -53.82 31.02
C CYS A 594 4.63 -52.71 31.58
N GLU A 595 5.77 -53.11 32.12
CA GLU A 595 6.78 -52.18 32.61
C GLU A 595 7.37 -51.36 31.44
N PRO A 596 7.39 -50.01 31.50
CA PRO A 596 7.73 -49.15 30.35
C PRO A 596 9.14 -49.35 29.78
N GLU A 597 10.10 -49.73 30.61
CA GLU A 597 11.52 -49.84 30.22
C GLU A 597 11.91 -51.28 29.83
N THR A 598 11.40 -52.28 30.56
CA THR A 598 11.75 -53.69 30.35
C THR A 598 10.76 -54.42 29.42
N GLY A 599 9.53 -53.92 29.32
CA GLY A 599 8.45 -54.59 28.61
C GLY A 599 7.84 -55.79 29.35
N MET A 600 8.20 -56.00 30.62
CA MET A 600 7.72 -57.13 31.41
C MET A 600 6.23 -56.96 31.75
N CYS A 601 5.42 -57.93 31.35
CA CYS A 601 3.97 -57.91 31.52
C CYS A 601 3.56 -58.33 32.94
N ASN A 602 2.51 -57.70 33.47
CA ASN A 602 1.87 -58.17 34.71
C ASN A 602 0.77 -59.18 34.35
N CYS A 603 1.15 -60.45 34.25
CA CYS A 603 0.33 -61.51 33.69
C CYS A 603 -0.90 -61.86 34.54
N ARG A 604 -2.07 -61.97 33.88
CA ARG A 604 -3.34 -62.45 34.46
C ARG A 604 -3.62 -63.88 33.97
N ASP A 605 -4.81 -64.41 34.25
CA ASP A 605 -5.30 -65.69 33.70
C ASP A 605 -4.41 -66.92 33.97
N ASN A 606 -3.69 -66.92 35.10
CA ASN A 606 -2.73 -67.98 35.46
C ASN A 606 -1.64 -68.20 34.40
N THR A 607 -1.20 -67.11 33.77
CA THR A 607 -0.04 -67.08 32.85
C THR A 607 1.19 -66.49 33.54
N ALA A 608 2.37 -66.85 33.05
CA ALA A 608 3.69 -66.48 33.56
C ALA A 608 4.68 -66.33 32.38
N GLY A 609 5.83 -65.71 32.63
CA GLY A 609 6.80 -65.34 31.60
C GLY A 609 6.88 -63.81 31.43
N THR A 610 7.84 -63.31 30.66
CA THR A 610 8.02 -61.87 30.49
C THR A 610 6.94 -61.25 29.60
N HIS A 611 6.32 -62.07 28.75
CA HIS A 611 5.25 -61.70 27.83
C HIS A 611 3.99 -62.55 28.05
N CYS A 612 3.86 -63.19 29.21
CA CYS A 612 2.76 -64.11 29.53
C CYS A 612 2.66 -65.30 28.57
N GLU A 613 3.81 -65.75 28.06
CA GLU A 613 3.90 -66.79 27.03
C GLU A 613 3.86 -68.23 27.58
N LYS A 614 3.74 -68.40 28.91
CA LYS A 614 3.68 -69.69 29.59
C LYS A 614 2.54 -69.72 30.59
N CYS A 615 2.08 -70.90 30.96
CA CYS A 615 1.20 -71.04 32.12
C CYS A 615 2.01 -70.95 33.43
N SER A 616 1.41 -70.34 34.45
CA SER A 616 1.95 -70.31 35.81
C SER A 616 2.11 -71.71 36.38
N ASP A 617 2.98 -71.85 37.37
CA ASP A 617 3.23 -73.14 38.02
C ASP A 617 1.93 -73.77 38.54
N GLY A 618 1.69 -75.02 38.16
CA GLY A 618 0.46 -75.75 38.48
C GLY A 618 -0.66 -75.61 37.43
N TYR A 619 -0.41 -74.90 36.32
CA TYR A 619 -1.33 -74.78 35.18
C TYR A 619 -0.65 -75.23 33.88
N TYR A 620 -1.44 -75.73 32.92
CA TYR A 620 -0.98 -76.18 31.59
C TYR A 620 -1.95 -75.74 30.48
N GLY A 621 -1.43 -75.58 29.26
CA GLY A 621 -2.21 -75.13 28.13
C GLY A 621 -1.36 -74.34 27.13
N ASP A 622 -2.01 -73.51 26.32
CA ASP A 622 -1.38 -72.65 25.32
C ASP A 622 -1.66 -71.17 25.66
N ALA A 623 -0.72 -70.54 26.36
CA ALA A 623 -0.80 -69.16 26.83
C ALA A 623 -0.60 -68.09 25.73
N THR A 624 -0.60 -68.48 24.45
CA THR A 624 -0.40 -67.56 23.31
C THR A 624 -1.69 -67.19 22.59
N ALA A 625 -2.82 -67.79 22.96
CA ALA A 625 -4.10 -67.59 22.28
C ALA A 625 -4.88 -66.35 22.75
N GLY A 626 -4.56 -65.81 23.93
CA GLY A 626 -5.13 -64.58 24.50
C GLY A 626 -6.53 -64.71 25.07
N THR A 627 -6.91 -65.88 25.58
CA THR A 627 -8.20 -66.13 26.22
C THR A 627 -8.06 -66.50 27.70
N VAL A 628 -9.02 -66.10 28.54
CA VAL A 628 -9.00 -66.38 29.99
C VAL A 628 -8.91 -67.88 30.34
N SER A 629 -9.25 -68.76 29.38
CA SER A 629 -9.22 -70.23 29.54
C SER A 629 -7.95 -70.91 29.02
N ASP A 630 -6.96 -70.17 28.57
CA ASP A 630 -5.75 -70.70 27.92
C ASP A 630 -4.91 -71.59 28.84
N CYS A 631 -4.90 -71.30 30.14
CA CYS A 631 -4.20 -72.06 31.16
C CYS A 631 -5.16 -72.72 32.14
N GLN A 632 -5.18 -74.05 32.13
CA GLN A 632 -6.04 -74.88 32.96
C GLN A 632 -5.25 -75.52 34.11
N PRO A 633 -5.86 -75.73 35.29
CA PRO A 633 -5.17 -76.32 36.43
C PRO A 633 -4.74 -77.76 36.13
N CYS A 634 -3.51 -78.11 36.52
CA CYS A 634 -2.96 -79.45 36.36
C CYS A 634 -3.80 -80.50 37.13
N PRO A 635 -4.19 -81.62 36.50
CA PRO A 635 -4.94 -82.71 37.16
C PRO A 635 -4.07 -83.57 38.10
N CYS A 636 -3.00 -82.99 38.65
CA CYS A 636 -1.99 -83.67 39.46
C CYS A 636 -2.32 -83.57 40.95
N PRO A 637 -2.10 -84.64 41.75
CA PRO A 637 -2.34 -84.62 43.19
C PRO A 637 -1.53 -83.51 43.87
N GLY A 638 -2.18 -82.70 44.70
CA GLY A 638 -1.52 -81.65 45.50
C GLY A 638 -1.02 -80.44 44.72
N SER A 639 -1.70 -80.06 43.62
CA SER A 639 -1.36 -78.89 42.77
C SER A 639 0.10 -78.86 42.31
N SER A 640 0.65 -80.04 41.98
CA SER A 640 2.01 -80.18 41.46
C SER A 640 2.12 -79.75 39.99
N SER A 641 3.30 -79.28 39.58
CA SER A 641 3.55 -78.86 38.18
C SER A 641 3.40 -80.01 37.20
N CYS A 642 2.93 -79.70 35.99
CA CYS A 642 2.71 -80.67 34.92
C CYS A 642 3.18 -80.14 33.56
N ALA A 643 3.48 -81.04 32.62
CA ALA A 643 3.91 -80.70 31.26
C ALA A 643 3.16 -81.55 30.23
N ILE A 644 2.89 -80.98 29.06
CA ILE A 644 2.23 -81.67 27.95
C ILE A 644 3.30 -82.39 27.10
N VAL A 645 3.09 -83.68 26.81
CA VAL A 645 3.96 -84.44 25.90
C VAL A 645 3.66 -84.04 24.44
N PRO A 646 4.63 -83.52 23.65
CA PRO A 646 4.36 -82.92 22.33
C PRO A 646 3.68 -83.83 21.30
N ARG A 647 3.87 -85.16 21.42
CA ARG A 647 3.32 -86.14 20.46
C ARG A 647 1.95 -86.71 20.85
N THR A 648 1.68 -86.88 22.14
CA THR A 648 0.44 -87.51 22.62
C THR A 648 -0.56 -86.50 23.17
N ARG A 649 -0.14 -85.24 23.40
CA ARG A 649 -0.90 -84.21 24.13
C ARG A 649 -1.34 -84.66 25.52
N GLU A 650 -0.70 -85.69 26.08
CA GLU A 650 -0.97 -86.16 27.43
C GLU A 650 -0.26 -85.26 28.44
N VAL A 651 -0.97 -84.95 29.53
CA VAL A 651 -0.49 -84.09 30.63
C VAL A 651 0.17 -84.99 31.67
N VAL A 652 1.45 -84.77 31.91
CA VAL A 652 2.25 -85.59 32.84
C VAL A 652 2.75 -84.71 33.98
N CYS A 653 2.58 -85.15 35.22
CA CYS A 653 3.05 -84.44 36.40
C CYS A 653 4.58 -84.51 36.48
N THR A 654 5.24 -83.35 36.59
CA THR A 654 6.70 -83.24 36.59
C THR A 654 7.30 -83.24 38.00
N SER A 655 6.49 -82.95 39.02
CA SER A 655 6.92 -82.84 40.42
C SER A 655 6.05 -83.72 41.32
N CYS A 656 6.41 -85.01 41.43
CA CYS A 656 5.70 -85.96 42.28
C CYS A 656 6.29 -85.98 43.71
N GLN A 657 5.45 -85.88 44.74
CA GLN A 657 5.88 -86.17 46.13
C GLN A 657 6.37 -87.62 46.26
N ALA A 658 7.36 -87.85 47.13
CA ALA A 658 7.93 -89.17 47.38
C ALA A 658 6.83 -90.19 47.72
N GLY A 659 6.66 -91.20 46.86
CA GLY A 659 5.65 -92.26 47.02
C GLY A 659 4.61 -92.40 45.90
N THR A 660 4.64 -91.56 44.85
CA THR A 660 3.76 -91.69 43.67
C THR A 660 4.52 -92.18 42.44
N THR A 661 3.97 -93.17 41.70
CA THR A 661 4.57 -93.73 40.46
C THR A 661 3.66 -93.50 39.26
N GLY A 662 4.22 -93.05 38.14
CA GLY A 662 3.52 -92.88 36.85
C GLY A 662 3.83 -94.02 35.87
N VAL A 663 2.84 -94.40 35.05
CA VAL A 663 2.92 -95.53 34.10
C VAL A 663 3.49 -95.07 32.75
N PHE A 664 4.71 -95.49 32.41
CA PHE A 664 5.29 -95.37 31.07
C PHE A 664 4.78 -96.48 30.14
N ARG A 665 4.10 -96.14 29.03
CA ARG A 665 3.69 -97.11 28.00
C ARG A 665 4.61 -97.03 26.78
N HIS A 666 5.59 -97.94 26.72
CA HIS A 666 6.47 -98.14 25.56
C HIS A 666 5.81 -99.04 24.49
N LYS A 667 5.89 -98.65 23.21
CA LYS A 667 6.09 -99.59 22.08
C LYS A 667 6.82 -98.90 20.89
N LYS A 668 8.11 -99.26 20.76
CA LYS A 668 9.00 -99.42 19.57
C LYS A 668 8.77 -98.50 18.36
N SER A 669 9.73 -97.67 17.89
CA SER A 669 11.03 -98.09 17.33
C SER A 669 11.95 -96.90 16.93
N PHE A 670 13.25 -97.08 17.23
CA PHE A 670 14.48 -96.66 16.51
C PHE A 670 15.12 -95.24 16.60
N PHE A 671 16.46 -95.32 16.81
CA PHE A 671 17.58 -94.35 16.81
C PHE A 671 17.72 -93.40 18.03
N LEU A 672 18.55 -93.75 19.01
CA LEU A 672 20.03 -93.58 19.11
C LEU A 672 20.47 -92.13 19.41
N CYS A 673 20.61 -91.83 20.70
CA CYS A 673 21.48 -90.76 21.21
C CYS A 673 22.95 -91.16 21.09
N PRO A 674 23.84 -90.22 20.76
CA PRO A 674 25.21 -90.21 21.26
C PRO A 674 25.32 -89.28 22.48
N ASN A 675 25.54 -89.93 23.61
CA ASN A 675 26.41 -89.60 24.74
C ASN A 675 26.99 -88.18 24.89
N CYS A 676 26.82 -87.64 26.09
CA CYS A 676 27.91 -86.98 26.83
C CYS A 676 28.98 -88.01 27.23
N LEU A 677 30.25 -87.77 26.88
CA LEU A 677 31.46 -88.31 27.53
C LEU A 677 32.69 -87.61 26.92
N TRP A 678 33.29 -86.64 27.61
CA TRP A 678 34.63 -86.78 28.23
C TRP A 678 35.09 -85.47 28.90
N LYS A 679 35.60 -85.62 30.12
CA LYS A 679 36.36 -84.63 30.90
C LYS A 679 37.76 -85.23 31.12
N CYS A 680 38.80 -84.40 31.11
CA CYS A 680 40.19 -84.65 31.58
C CYS A 680 41.27 -84.90 30.51
N LEU A 681 42.18 -83.93 30.34
CA LEU A 681 43.61 -84.06 30.72
C LEU A 681 44.32 -82.69 30.62
N LEU A 682 44.67 -82.14 31.78
CA LEU A 682 45.83 -81.26 32.07
C LEU A 682 47.14 -82.10 31.95
N PRO A 683 48.38 -81.61 32.20
CA PRO A 683 48.99 -80.26 32.32
C PRO A 683 50.44 -80.14 31.68
N VAL A 684 51.21 -79.08 32.05
CA VAL A 684 52.72 -79.01 32.18
C VAL A 684 53.46 -78.57 30.88
N LEU A 685 54.25 -77.49 30.73
CA LEU A 685 55.08 -76.55 31.54
C LEU A 685 54.96 -75.14 30.91
N GLY A 686 54.94 -73.99 31.58
CA GLY A 686 55.68 -73.59 32.77
C GLY A 686 56.93 -72.78 32.37
N LEU A 687 56.86 -71.44 32.37
CA LEU A 687 57.71 -70.52 33.17
C LEU A 687 57.57 -69.03 32.73
N TRP A 688 57.03 -68.24 33.66
CA TRP A 688 57.09 -66.79 33.92
C TRP A 688 58.52 -66.19 34.01
N PRO A 689 58.75 -64.90 34.38
CA PRO A 689 58.15 -63.57 34.06
C PRO A 689 59.32 -62.55 33.69
N PRO A 690 59.25 -61.18 33.74
CA PRO A 690 58.22 -60.24 34.24
C PRO A 690 57.92 -58.93 33.45
N ALA A 691 56.88 -58.21 33.97
CA ALA A 691 56.55 -56.76 33.89
C ALA A 691 56.09 -56.19 32.52
N SER A 692 55.05 -55.33 32.37
CA SER A 692 54.19 -54.48 33.22
C SER A 692 52.96 -54.06 32.35
N ILE A 693 51.68 -54.18 32.79
CA ILE A 693 50.80 -53.15 33.40
C ILE A 693 50.64 -51.90 32.49
N THR A 694 49.49 -51.42 31.98
CA THR A 694 48.03 -51.58 32.26
C THR A 694 47.15 -51.00 31.13
N GLU A 695 46.02 -51.69 30.88
CA GLU A 695 44.62 -51.28 30.60
C GLU A 695 44.16 -50.26 29.52
N SER A 696 43.19 -50.76 28.71
CA SER A 696 41.89 -50.17 28.31
C SER A 696 41.57 -50.03 26.81
N PHE A 697 41.04 -51.15 26.28
CA PHE A 697 39.85 -51.35 25.44
C PHE A 697 39.34 -50.28 24.44
N CYS A 698 39.26 -50.69 23.16
CA CYS A 698 38.05 -50.55 22.35
C CYS A 698 37.94 -51.72 21.34
N PHE A 699 36.82 -52.45 21.41
CA PHE A 699 36.45 -53.52 20.49
C PHE A 699 35.70 -52.91 19.29
N PHE A 700 36.27 -53.08 18.11
CA PHE A 700 35.57 -53.05 16.82
C PHE A 700 35.29 -54.51 16.42
N TRP A 701 34.11 -54.81 15.86
CA TRP A 701 33.97 -55.97 14.98
C TRP A 701 33.05 -55.65 13.80
N PHE A 702 33.65 -55.76 12.61
CA PHE A 702 33.03 -55.85 11.30
C PHE A 702 32.78 -57.33 11.00
N LYS A 703 31.65 -57.69 10.39
CA LYS A 703 31.64 -58.65 9.27
C LYS A 703 30.29 -58.75 8.54
N SER A 704 30.40 -58.61 7.21
CA SER A 704 29.76 -59.42 6.15
C SER A 704 28.33 -59.12 5.67
N PHE A 705 28.30 -58.70 4.39
CA PHE A 705 27.34 -59.00 3.32
C PHE A 705 26.34 -60.16 3.54
N SER A 706 25.06 -59.94 3.21
CA SER A 706 24.30 -60.59 2.10
C SER A 706 22.80 -60.25 2.15
N PHE A 707 22.21 -60.07 0.95
CA PHE A 707 20.78 -60.20 0.57
C PHE A 707 20.09 -61.44 1.21
N PRO A 708 18.74 -61.58 1.29
CA PRO A 708 17.78 -61.33 0.18
C PRO A 708 16.34 -60.86 0.53
N GLN A 709 15.58 -60.53 -0.52
CA GLN A 709 14.11 -60.67 -0.67
C GLN A 709 13.60 -62.04 -0.14
N PRO A 710 12.30 -62.27 0.24
CA PRO A 710 11.17 -62.28 -0.73
C PRO A 710 9.71 -62.06 -0.21
N TYR A 711 8.82 -61.77 -1.19
CA TYR A 711 7.44 -62.25 -1.45
C TYR A 711 6.60 -62.93 -0.33
N PHE A 712 5.30 -62.62 -0.22
CA PHE A 712 4.16 -63.47 -0.67
C PHE A 712 2.76 -62.98 -0.21
N LEU A 713 1.80 -63.18 -1.13
CA LEU A 713 0.33 -63.26 -1.10
C LEU A 713 -0.46 -63.30 0.24
N SER A 714 -1.65 -62.68 0.24
CA SER A 714 -2.99 -63.35 0.04
C SER A 714 -4.08 -62.27 -0.13
N CYS A 715 -4.98 -62.28 -1.12
CA CYS A 715 -6.12 -63.18 -1.41
C CYS A 715 -7.22 -63.21 -0.34
N ALA A 716 -8.36 -62.56 -0.64
CA ALA A 716 -9.74 -63.09 -0.55
C ALA A 716 -10.76 -61.92 -0.56
N ASN A 717 -11.56 -61.80 -1.63
CA ASN A 717 -13.01 -62.12 -1.68
C ASN A 717 -13.87 -60.87 -1.37
N LEU A 718 -15.01 -60.56 -1.98
CA LEU A 718 -16.05 -61.22 -2.78
C LEU A 718 -16.97 -60.02 -3.19
N VAL A 719 -17.48 -59.81 -4.40
CA VAL A 719 -18.71 -60.37 -4.98
C VAL A 719 -18.97 -59.60 -6.30
N SER A 720 -19.00 -60.34 -7.40
CA SER A 720 -20.00 -60.32 -8.49
C SER A 720 -20.88 -59.06 -8.69
N PHE A 721 -20.92 -58.50 -9.91
CA PHE A 721 -22.03 -58.78 -10.84
C PHE A 721 -21.68 -58.35 -12.27
N GLU A 722 -21.99 -59.26 -13.19
CA GLU A 722 -22.38 -59.18 -14.60
C GLU A 722 -22.34 -57.83 -15.36
N ASN A 723 -22.25 -57.76 -16.69
CA ASN A 723 -21.95 -58.61 -17.85
C ASN A 723 -22.41 -57.76 -19.06
N LYS A 724 -21.91 -58.07 -20.26
CA LYS A 724 -22.29 -57.53 -21.59
C LYS A 724 -21.66 -56.17 -21.94
N GLY A 725 -20.93 -56.02 -23.04
CA GLY A 725 -20.60 -56.98 -24.08
C GLY A 725 -20.04 -56.29 -25.31
N LYS A 726 -19.01 -56.93 -25.86
CA LYS A 726 -18.87 -57.25 -27.29
C LYS A 726 -18.50 -56.10 -28.25
N THR A 727 -17.21 -56.01 -28.64
CA THR A 727 -16.54 -56.78 -29.73
C THR A 727 -16.90 -56.24 -31.12
N LYS A 728 -16.04 -56.14 -32.12
CA LYS A 728 -14.92 -56.97 -32.65
C LYS A 728 -14.41 -56.16 -33.88
N ALA A 729 -13.31 -56.37 -34.59
CA ALA A 729 -12.19 -57.32 -34.71
C ALA A 729 -11.11 -56.52 -35.50
N SER A 730 -9.83 -56.86 -35.61
CA SER A 730 -9.18 -58.15 -35.93
C SER A 730 -7.67 -57.95 -35.73
N SER A 731 -6.98 -58.81 -34.97
CA SER A 731 -6.14 -59.95 -35.43
C SER A 731 -4.81 -59.50 -36.07
N VAL A 732 -3.62 -60.04 -35.80
CA VAL A 732 -3.19 -61.31 -35.20
C VAL A 732 -1.64 -61.32 -35.11
N GLN A 733 -1.07 -62.17 -34.23
CA GLN A 733 0.33 -62.67 -34.18
C GLN A 733 1.45 -61.66 -33.79
N SER A 734 2.50 -61.97 -33.04
CA SER A 734 2.95 -63.16 -32.31
C SER A 734 4.32 -62.86 -31.65
N LEU A 735 4.61 -63.52 -30.53
CA LEU A 735 5.95 -64.01 -30.07
C LEU A 735 7.00 -63.05 -29.46
N ASN A 736 7.20 -63.26 -28.16
CA ASN A 736 8.43 -63.66 -27.43
C ASN A 736 9.70 -62.77 -27.36
N ILE A 737 10.00 -62.36 -26.12
CA ILE A 737 11.15 -62.74 -25.25
C ILE A 737 12.59 -62.37 -25.69
N SER A 738 13.24 -61.63 -24.77
CA SER A 738 14.67 -61.62 -24.38
C SER A 738 15.73 -61.00 -25.29
N VAL A 739 16.67 -60.26 -24.69
CA VAL A 739 18.07 -60.70 -24.40
C VAL A 739 18.90 -59.48 -23.93
N LEU A 740 19.21 -59.42 -22.62
CA LEU A 740 20.55 -59.52 -21.96
C LEU A 740 21.37 -58.22 -21.94
N ALA A 741 21.57 -57.63 -20.75
CA ALA A 741 22.60 -57.92 -19.73
C ALA A 741 23.90 -57.10 -20.00
N SER A 742 24.47 -56.40 -19.01
CA SER A 742 25.26 -57.07 -17.97
C SER A 742 25.54 -56.17 -16.76
N ASN A 743 25.41 -56.76 -15.58
CA ASN A 743 25.93 -56.31 -14.29
C ASN A 743 27.43 -56.63 -14.15
N ARG A 744 28.20 -55.81 -13.41
CA ARG A 744 28.90 -56.21 -12.15
C ARG A 744 29.95 -55.16 -11.67
N ALA A 745 29.68 -54.65 -10.46
CA ALA A 745 30.50 -54.79 -9.22
C ALA A 745 31.82 -54.00 -8.98
N LEU A 746 31.88 -53.43 -7.74
CA LEU A 746 32.97 -53.38 -6.73
C LEU A 746 33.78 -52.07 -6.46
N LEU A 747 33.43 -51.43 -5.32
CA LEU A 747 34.21 -51.00 -4.13
C LEU A 747 35.68 -50.45 -4.21
N ILE A 748 35.80 -49.13 -3.97
CA ILE A 748 36.63 -48.30 -3.03
C ILE A 748 38.09 -48.70 -2.64
N ALA A 749 39.04 -47.75 -2.85
CA ALA A 749 40.08 -47.24 -1.89
C ALA A 749 40.84 -46.04 -2.52
N TRP A 750 40.70 -44.81 -2.01
CA TRP A 750 41.61 -44.10 -1.06
C TRP A 750 43.04 -43.79 -1.58
N CYS A 751 43.34 -42.51 -1.87
CA CYS A 751 44.26 -41.68 -1.06
C CYS A 751 44.54 -40.29 -1.67
N TRP A 752 44.24 -39.26 -0.88
CA TRP A 752 44.98 -38.01 -0.61
C TRP A 752 46.01 -37.46 -1.63
N ALA A 753 45.82 -36.20 -2.02
CA ALA A 753 46.78 -35.13 -1.68
C ALA A 753 46.12 -33.74 -1.82
N GLU A 754 46.09 -33.02 -0.70
CA GLU A 754 45.86 -31.60 -0.60
C GLU A 754 46.96 -30.79 -1.33
N ASN A 755 46.64 -29.59 -1.80
CA ASN A 755 47.36 -28.40 -1.33
C ASN A 755 46.64 -27.09 -1.62
N ARG A 756 46.51 -26.32 -0.54
CA ARG A 756 46.01 -24.95 -0.42
C ARG A 756 47.06 -23.92 -0.88
N ILE A 757 46.58 -22.87 -1.54
CA ILE A 757 46.82 -21.43 -1.25
C ILE A 757 48.27 -20.88 -1.32
N ARG A 758 48.48 -19.80 -2.11
CA ARG A 758 49.12 -18.54 -1.63
C ARG A 758 49.07 -17.36 -2.63
N PHE A 759 48.46 -16.26 -2.15
CA PHE A 759 48.89 -14.85 -2.17
C PHE A 759 49.22 -14.09 -3.47
N GLU A 760 48.29 -13.19 -3.81
CA GLU A 760 48.41 -11.72 -4.07
C GLU A 760 49.67 -11.05 -4.69
N ARG A 761 49.34 -10.11 -5.60
CA ARG A 761 49.93 -8.78 -5.92
C ARG A 761 51.02 -8.64 -7.00
N ALA A 762 50.55 -8.01 -8.09
CA ALA A 762 51.06 -6.79 -8.73
C ALA A 762 52.28 -6.84 -9.68
N ARG A 763 52.15 -5.98 -10.72
CA ARG A 763 53.10 -5.46 -11.72
C ARG A 763 53.16 -6.13 -13.10
N LYS A 764 52.59 -5.36 -14.03
CA LYS A 764 53.22 -4.74 -15.21
C LYS A 764 53.53 -5.59 -16.44
N ALA A 765 52.73 -5.33 -17.47
CA ALA A 765 53.10 -4.56 -18.68
C ALA A 765 54.47 -4.82 -19.33
N GLY A 766 54.42 -5.17 -20.62
CA GLY A 766 55.50 -5.22 -21.61
C GLY A 766 55.02 -6.04 -22.81
N GLN A 767 54.24 -5.52 -23.76
CA GLN A 767 54.62 -4.64 -24.87
C GLN A 767 55.65 -5.26 -25.85
N THR A 768 55.14 -5.60 -27.04
CA THR A 768 55.65 -5.32 -28.41
C THR A 768 56.94 -5.97 -28.98
N GLU A 769 56.70 -6.70 -30.09
CA GLU A 769 57.26 -6.54 -31.46
C GLU A 769 58.50 -7.29 -31.98
N ILE A 770 58.46 -7.46 -33.32
CA ILE A 770 59.50 -7.69 -34.37
C ILE A 770 59.67 -9.17 -34.80
N LYS A 771 59.10 -9.65 -35.93
CA LYS A 771 59.35 -9.45 -37.40
C LYS A 771 60.55 -10.21 -37.98
N LEU A 772 60.27 -11.06 -38.99
CA LEU A 772 61.03 -11.41 -40.21
C LEU A 772 60.05 -12.25 -41.08
N ALA A 773 59.46 -11.81 -42.20
CA ALA A 773 59.92 -11.24 -43.48
C ALA A 773 60.53 -12.27 -44.45
N ASP A 774 59.78 -12.60 -45.51
CA ASP A 774 60.19 -12.93 -46.90
C ASP A 774 58.96 -12.62 -47.80
N ALA A 775 58.90 -11.47 -48.47
CA ALA A 775 59.43 -11.13 -49.81
C ALA A 775 58.53 -11.44 -51.03
N VAL A 776 57.73 -10.43 -51.41
CA VAL A 776 57.62 -9.77 -52.74
C VAL A 776 56.94 -10.50 -53.92
N CYS A 777 55.77 -9.97 -54.32
CA CYS A 777 55.47 -9.60 -55.70
C CYS A 777 54.56 -8.36 -55.74
N GLN A 778 54.87 -7.47 -56.68
CA GLN A 778 54.45 -6.07 -56.77
C GLN A 778 53.20 -5.86 -57.66
N THR A 779 52.38 -4.88 -57.28
CA THR A 779 51.63 -3.89 -58.10
C THR A 779 51.17 -4.22 -59.54
N GLU A 780 49.86 -4.14 -59.81
CA GLU A 780 49.18 -3.01 -60.49
C GLU A 780 47.65 -3.24 -60.65
N ARG A 781 46.89 -2.17 -60.35
CA ARG A 781 45.56 -1.77 -60.86
C ARG A 781 44.62 -2.83 -61.47
N HIS A 782 43.47 -3.07 -60.80
CA HIS A 782 42.13 -2.77 -61.31
C HIS A 782 41.07 -2.86 -60.19
N CYS A 783 40.38 -1.75 -59.96
CA CYS A 783 39.16 -1.64 -59.16
C CYS A 783 37.93 -2.07 -59.98
N ARG A 784 36.96 -2.68 -59.28
CA ARG A 784 35.49 -2.71 -59.55
C ARG A 784 35.05 -3.42 -60.85
N VAL A 785 33.95 -4.15 -60.94
CA VAL A 785 32.76 -4.50 -60.12
C VAL A 785 32.12 -5.69 -60.89
N LEU A 786 31.50 -6.67 -60.23
CA LEU A 786 30.05 -6.88 -60.13
C LEU A 786 29.87 -7.96 -59.03
N ALA A 787 29.41 -7.64 -57.83
CA ALA A 787 28.01 -7.45 -57.45
C ALA A 787 27.13 -8.69 -57.79
N GLY A 788 26.66 -9.32 -56.71
CA GLY A 788 25.76 -10.47 -56.65
C GLY A 788 25.56 -10.78 -55.16
N GLU A 789 25.07 -9.83 -54.38
CA GLU A 789 23.64 -9.69 -54.06
C GLU A 789 23.05 -10.94 -53.40
N GLY A 790 23.38 -11.10 -52.12
CA GLY A 790 22.46 -11.70 -51.16
C GLY A 790 22.12 -10.60 -50.15
N GLN A 791 21.05 -9.85 -50.43
CA GLN A 791 20.58 -8.82 -49.51
C GLN A 791 20.15 -9.50 -48.20
N CYS A 792 20.67 -9.06 -47.05
CA CYS A 792 20.22 -9.51 -45.74
C CYS A 792 18.71 -9.25 -45.64
N ASN A 793 17.89 -10.28 -45.86
CA ASN A 793 16.44 -10.17 -45.82
C ASN A 793 15.94 -10.39 -44.39
N CYS A 794 16.42 -9.55 -43.47
CA CYS A 794 16.00 -9.57 -42.07
C CYS A 794 14.57 -9.03 -41.96
N HIS A 795 13.76 -9.66 -41.11
CA HIS A 795 12.38 -9.25 -40.89
C HIS A 795 12.34 -7.86 -40.24
N ALA A 796 11.68 -6.91 -40.88
CA ALA A 796 11.72 -5.49 -40.50
C ALA A 796 11.25 -5.19 -39.06
N LEU A 797 10.35 -6.03 -38.52
CA LEU A 797 9.86 -5.90 -37.14
C LEU A 797 10.61 -6.78 -36.13
N GLY A 798 11.17 -7.91 -36.58
CA GLY A 798 11.77 -8.91 -35.71
C GLY A 798 13.28 -8.77 -35.56
N SER A 799 13.93 -7.96 -36.40
CA SER A 799 15.36 -7.65 -36.32
C SER A 799 15.60 -6.29 -35.67
N THR A 800 16.68 -6.17 -34.90
CA THR A 800 17.03 -4.93 -34.17
C THR A 800 17.47 -3.80 -35.11
N ASN A 801 18.21 -4.14 -36.18
CA ASN A 801 18.85 -3.15 -37.07
C ASN A 801 18.86 -3.57 -38.56
N GLY A 802 18.26 -4.72 -38.89
CA GLY A 802 18.21 -5.24 -40.26
C GLY A 802 19.57 -5.68 -40.82
N GLN A 803 20.62 -5.72 -40.00
CA GLN A 803 21.94 -6.23 -40.38
C GLN A 803 22.03 -7.73 -40.12
N CYS A 804 22.73 -8.43 -41.00
CA CYS A 804 23.04 -9.85 -40.84
C CYS A 804 24.54 -10.09 -40.98
N ASP A 805 25.02 -11.13 -40.31
CA ASP A 805 26.42 -11.53 -40.37
C ASP A 805 26.81 -11.90 -41.81
N ILE A 806 27.89 -11.31 -42.32
CA ILE A 806 28.34 -11.42 -43.72
C ILE A 806 28.82 -12.82 -44.14
N ARG A 807 29.04 -13.74 -43.19
CA ARG A 807 29.49 -15.11 -43.47
C ARG A 807 28.39 -16.15 -43.24
N THR A 808 27.50 -15.92 -42.30
CA THR A 808 26.45 -16.88 -41.87
C THR A 808 25.04 -16.47 -42.29
N GLY A 809 24.83 -15.19 -42.64
CA GLY A 809 23.53 -14.64 -43.01
C GLY A 809 22.54 -14.53 -41.84
N GLN A 810 22.99 -14.70 -40.59
CA GLN A 810 22.14 -14.61 -39.40
C GLN A 810 21.85 -13.15 -39.05
N CYS A 811 20.58 -12.78 -38.99
CA CYS A 811 20.12 -11.47 -38.56
C CYS A 811 20.16 -11.34 -37.02
N GLU A 812 20.37 -10.11 -36.55
CA GLU A 812 20.29 -9.78 -35.12
C GLU A 812 18.81 -9.61 -34.74
N CYS A 813 18.29 -10.48 -33.87
CA CYS A 813 16.87 -10.59 -33.54
C CYS A 813 16.49 -9.83 -32.27
N GLN A 814 15.24 -9.33 -32.23
CA GLN A 814 14.62 -8.74 -31.06
C GLN A 814 14.42 -9.78 -29.94
N PRO A 815 14.28 -9.38 -28.67
CA PRO A 815 14.08 -10.30 -27.54
C PRO A 815 12.90 -11.26 -27.78
N GLY A 816 13.13 -12.56 -27.55
CA GLY A 816 12.13 -13.61 -27.76
C GLY A 816 11.81 -13.94 -29.22
N VAL A 817 12.55 -13.39 -30.19
CA VAL A 817 12.42 -13.66 -31.64
C VAL A 817 13.60 -14.50 -32.13
N THR A 818 13.34 -15.47 -33.01
CA THR A 818 14.35 -16.38 -33.55
C THR A 818 14.19 -16.61 -35.07
N GLY A 819 15.07 -17.44 -35.62
CA GLY A 819 15.18 -17.73 -37.04
C GLY A 819 16.28 -16.93 -37.72
N GLN A 820 16.77 -17.43 -38.87
CA GLN A 820 17.87 -16.79 -39.61
C GLN A 820 17.57 -15.35 -40.03
N ARG A 821 16.27 -15.04 -40.22
CA ARG A 821 15.76 -13.72 -40.58
C ARG A 821 15.01 -13.02 -39.44
N CYS A 822 14.96 -13.60 -38.25
CA CYS A 822 14.15 -13.10 -37.12
C CYS A 822 12.65 -13.01 -37.45
N ASP A 823 12.10 -14.07 -38.05
CA ASP A 823 10.75 -14.11 -38.64
C ASP A 823 9.69 -14.77 -37.76
N ARG A 824 10.06 -15.29 -36.59
CA ARG A 824 9.15 -16.02 -35.69
C ARG A 824 9.55 -15.89 -34.24
N CYS A 825 8.60 -16.08 -33.32
CA CYS A 825 8.91 -16.14 -31.90
C CYS A 825 9.71 -17.40 -31.54
N GLU A 826 10.53 -17.28 -30.50
CA GLU A 826 11.12 -18.41 -29.81
C GLU A 826 10.04 -19.32 -29.20
N VAL A 827 10.40 -20.57 -28.94
CA VAL A 827 9.50 -21.51 -28.26
C VAL A 827 9.16 -20.94 -26.87
N ASN A 828 7.90 -21.13 -26.47
CA ASN A 828 7.26 -20.57 -25.27
C ASN A 828 7.12 -19.03 -25.29
N HIS A 829 7.06 -18.41 -26.47
CA HIS A 829 6.80 -16.97 -26.64
C HIS A 829 5.67 -16.73 -27.65
N PHE A 830 4.99 -15.57 -27.55
CA PHE A 830 3.86 -15.18 -28.39
C PHE A 830 3.86 -13.67 -28.70
N GLY A 831 2.99 -13.24 -29.61
CA GLY A 831 2.77 -11.82 -29.89
C GLY A 831 3.92 -11.15 -30.64
N PHE A 832 4.30 -11.71 -31.80
CA PHE A 832 5.34 -11.16 -32.67
C PHE A 832 5.04 -9.69 -33.04
N GLY A 833 5.92 -8.76 -32.63
CA GLY A 833 5.77 -7.34 -32.88
C GLY A 833 7.10 -6.59 -32.92
N SER A 834 7.06 -5.26 -33.02
CA SER A 834 8.25 -4.40 -33.06
C SER A 834 9.11 -4.44 -31.79
N GLU A 835 8.50 -4.82 -30.66
CA GLU A 835 9.16 -4.97 -29.35
C GLU A 835 9.69 -6.41 -29.12
N GLY A 836 9.63 -7.29 -30.13
CA GLY A 836 9.97 -8.71 -30.01
C GLY A 836 8.76 -9.60 -29.68
N CYS A 837 9.01 -10.75 -29.06
CA CYS A 837 7.95 -11.65 -28.59
C CYS A 837 7.97 -11.78 -27.06
N LYS A 838 6.78 -11.91 -26.47
CA LYS A 838 6.59 -12.02 -25.03
C LYS A 838 6.58 -13.48 -24.58
N PRO A 839 7.15 -13.82 -23.42
CA PRO A 839 7.08 -15.19 -22.91
C PRO A 839 5.64 -15.57 -22.53
N CYS A 840 5.29 -16.83 -22.75
CA CYS A 840 3.98 -17.39 -22.48
C CYS A 840 3.68 -17.61 -20.98
N ASP A 841 4.72 -17.86 -20.17
CA ASP A 841 4.62 -18.10 -18.72
C ASP A 841 3.51 -19.08 -18.29
N CYS A 842 3.29 -20.15 -19.05
CA CYS A 842 2.32 -21.18 -18.68
C CYS A 842 2.83 -22.04 -17.52
N ASP A 843 1.98 -22.32 -16.54
CA ASP A 843 2.32 -23.13 -15.38
C ASP A 843 2.66 -24.58 -15.80
N PRO A 844 3.82 -25.14 -15.45
CA PRO A 844 4.24 -26.47 -15.90
C PRO A 844 3.37 -27.62 -15.36
N GLU A 845 2.69 -27.42 -14.22
CA GLU A 845 1.80 -28.43 -13.63
C GLU A 845 0.35 -28.27 -14.13
N GLY A 846 -0.12 -27.03 -14.24
CA GLY A 846 -1.49 -26.70 -14.61
C GLY A 846 -1.74 -26.54 -16.10
N SER A 847 -0.72 -26.34 -16.93
CA SER A 847 -0.87 -26.25 -18.39
C SER A 847 -0.57 -27.57 -19.11
N ARG A 848 -1.23 -27.77 -20.25
CA ARG A 848 -0.97 -28.91 -21.15
C ARG A 848 0.33 -28.73 -21.93
N SER A 849 0.74 -27.49 -22.16
CA SER A 849 1.93 -27.08 -22.91
C SER A 849 2.46 -25.76 -22.37
N LEU A 850 3.78 -25.61 -22.39
CA LEU A 850 4.45 -24.34 -22.05
C LEU A 850 4.32 -23.28 -23.15
N GLN A 851 3.86 -23.70 -24.35
CA GLN A 851 3.51 -22.80 -25.43
C GLN A 851 2.04 -22.38 -25.30
N CYS A 852 1.83 -21.07 -25.22
CA CYS A 852 0.53 -20.43 -25.26
C CYS A 852 0.07 -20.14 -26.70
N GLN A 853 -1.22 -19.83 -26.85
CA GLN A 853 -1.83 -19.38 -28.10
C GLN A 853 -1.32 -17.99 -28.50
N GLU A 854 -1.60 -17.53 -29.73
CA GLU A 854 -1.19 -16.19 -30.21
C GLU A 854 -1.74 -15.03 -29.37
N SER A 855 -2.82 -15.28 -28.62
CA SER A 855 -3.42 -14.33 -27.67
C SER A 855 -2.68 -14.24 -26.31
N GLY A 856 -1.71 -15.12 -26.06
CA GLY A 856 -1.01 -15.23 -24.77
C GLY A 856 -1.69 -16.14 -23.76
N ARG A 857 -2.75 -16.85 -24.16
CA ARG A 857 -3.51 -17.74 -23.27
C ARG A 857 -2.99 -19.18 -23.34
N CYS A 858 -2.74 -19.77 -22.19
CA CYS A 858 -2.30 -21.16 -22.02
C CYS A 858 -3.48 -22.14 -22.03
N GLU A 859 -3.22 -23.38 -22.48
CA GLU A 859 -4.22 -24.45 -22.44
C GLU A 859 -4.14 -25.19 -21.10
N CYS A 860 -5.18 -25.05 -20.27
CA CYS A 860 -5.16 -25.60 -18.91
C CYS A 860 -5.56 -27.08 -18.86
N ARG A 861 -4.99 -27.78 -17.89
CA ARG A 861 -5.41 -29.13 -17.47
C ARG A 861 -6.69 -29.01 -16.63
N GLU A 862 -7.42 -30.11 -16.56
CA GLU A 862 -8.68 -30.18 -15.81
C GLU A 862 -8.45 -29.80 -14.34
N GLY A 863 -9.32 -28.94 -13.80
CA GLY A 863 -9.17 -28.39 -12.44
C GLY A 863 -8.23 -27.18 -12.34
N PHE A 864 -7.60 -26.73 -13.43
CA PHE A 864 -6.80 -25.51 -13.49
C PHE A 864 -7.44 -24.45 -14.40
N VAL A 865 -7.37 -23.18 -13.99
CA VAL A 865 -7.95 -22.01 -14.66
C VAL A 865 -6.97 -20.83 -14.66
N GLY A 866 -7.34 -19.76 -15.38
CA GLY A 866 -6.51 -18.56 -15.56
C GLY A 866 -5.80 -18.54 -16.91
N ASN A 867 -5.26 -17.39 -17.31
CA ASN A 867 -4.57 -17.25 -18.61
C ASN A 867 -3.23 -17.98 -18.65
N ARG A 868 -2.66 -18.30 -17.49
CA ARG A 868 -1.41 -19.04 -17.31
C ARG A 868 -1.60 -20.43 -16.71
N CYS A 869 -2.84 -20.82 -16.38
CA CYS A 869 -3.18 -22.09 -15.74
C CYS A 869 -2.55 -22.30 -14.36
N ASP A 870 -2.34 -21.22 -13.62
CA ASP A 870 -1.69 -21.15 -12.32
C ASP A 870 -2.67 -21.18 -11.13
N GLN A 871 -3.98 -21.30 -11.40
CA GLN A 871 -5.04 -21.26 -10.38
C GLN A 871 -5.90 -22.52 -10.46
N CYS A 872 -6.42 -22.98 -9.32
CA CYS A 872 -7.40 -24.07 -9.31
C CYS A 872 -8.80 -23.57 -9.66
N GLU A 873 -9.55 -24.38 -10.42
CA GLU A 873 -10.94 -24.12 -10.78
C GLU A 873 -11.86 -24.09 -9.54
N GLU A 874 -12.99 -23.39 -9.60
CA GLU A 874 -13.97 -23.39 -8.49
C GLU A 874 -14.45 -24.84 -8.22
N ASN A 875 -14.33 -25.29 -6.95
CA ASN A 875 -14.41 -26.68 -6.46
C ASN A 875 -13.10 -27.47 -6.47
N TYR A 876 -11.96 -26.87 -6.79
CA TYR A 876 -10.66 -27.52 -6.69
C TYR A 876 -9.75 -26.75 -5.73
N PHE A 877 -8.94 -27.45 -4.94
CA PHE A 877 -7.97 -26.87 -4.01
C PHE A 877 -6.58 -27.46 -4.25
N TYR A 878 -5.54 -26.66 -4.01
CA TYR A 878 -4.15 -27.08 -4.18
C TYR A 878 -3.62 -27.73 -2.89
N ASN A 879 -3.16 -28.98 -2.95
CA ASN A 879 -2.61 -29.70 -1.80
C ASN A 879 -1.09 -29.87 -1.93
N ARG A 880 -0.31 -29.47 -0.91
CA ARG A 880 1.16 -29.60 -0.93
C ARG A 880 1.67 -31.03 -0.77
N SER A 881 0.81 -31.96 -0.39
CA SER A 881 1.15 -33.38 -0.17
C SER A 881 0.92 -34.26 -1.40
N TRP A 882 0.21 -33.77 -2.42
CA TRP A 882 -0.09 -34.45 -3.69
C TRP A 882 -0.06 -33.41 -4.82
N PRO A 883 0.82 -33.49 -5.83
CA PRO A 883 0.95 -32.45 -6.85
C PRO A 883 -0.35 -32.31 -7.68
N GLY A 884 -0.90 -31.08 -7.72
CA GLY A 884 -2.07 -30.71 -8.54
C GLY A 884 -3.27 -30.12 -7.79
N CYS A 885 -4.25 -29.64 -8.56
CA CYS A 885 -5.56 -29.19 -8.06
C CYS A 885 -6.49 -30.39 -7.81
N GLN A 886 -6.99 -30.54 -6.58
CA GLN A 886 -7.85 -31.64 -6.15
C GLN A 886 -9.28 -31.16 -5.93
N GLU A 887 -10.27 -31.93 -6.39
CA GLU A 887 -11.69 -31.61 -6.18
C GLU A 887 -12.08 -31.61 -4.69
N CYS A 888 -12.84 -30.60 -4.27
CA CYS A 888 -13.37 -30.43 -2.93
C CYS A 888 -14.38 -31.54 -2.58
N PRO A 889 -14.55 -31.88 -1.29
CA PRO A 889 -15.54 -32.87 -0.84
C PRO A 889 -16.98 -32.52 -1.24
N ALA A 890 -17.85 -33.55 -1.30
CA ALA A 890 -19.22 -33.44 -1.80
C ALA A 890 -20.12 -32.36 -1.14
N CYS A 891 -19.82 -31.91 0.09
CA CYS A 891 -20.58 -30.82 0.71
C CYS A 891 -20.40 -29.48 -0.01
N TYR A 892 -19.25 -29.27 -0.65
CA TYR A 892 -18.97 -28.04 -1.39
C TYR A 892 -19.80 -27.95 -2.67
N ARG A 893 -20.19 -29.10 -3.25
CA ARG A 893 -21.10 -29.16 -4.40
C ARG A 893 -22.51 -28.65 -4.06
N LEU A 894 -23.02 -28.98 -2.87
CA LEU A 894 -24.32 -28.47 -2.39
C LEU A 894 -24.30 -26.94 -2.20
N VAL A 895 -23.18 -26.40 -1.73
CA VAL A 895 -22.99 -24.95 -1.58
C VAL A 895 -22.83 -24.28 -2.95
N LYS A 896 -22.06 -24.87 -3.87
CA LYS A 896 -21.91 -24.37 -5.25
C LYS A 896 -23.25 -24.32 -5.98
N ASP A 897 -24.06 -25.37 -5.88
CA ASP A 897 -25.36 -25.43 -6.54
C ASP A 897 -26.28 -24.30 -6.01
N LYS A 898 -26.25 -24.04 -4.69
CA LYS A 898 -27.04 -22.96 -4.10
C LYS A 898 -26.50 -21.56 -4.38
N VAL A 899 -25.18 -21.40 -4.46
CA VAL A 899 -24.54 -20.12 -4.84
C VAL A 899 -24.73 -19.83 -6.33
N ALA A 900 -24.70 -20.85 -7.19
CA ALA A 900 -24.99 -20.71 -8.62
C ALA A 900 -26.44 -20.27 -8.86
N GLU A 901 -27.40 -20.86 -8.13
CA GLU A 901 -28.80 -20.44 -8.15
C GLU A 901 -28.97 -18.96 -7.71
N GLN A 902 -28.19 -18.50 -6.73
CA GLN A 902 -28.21 -17.09 -6.30
C GLN A 902 -27.54 -16.15 -7.30
N ARG A 903 -26.45 -16.57 -7.96
CA ARG A 903 -25.79 -15.80 -9.02
C ARG A 903 -26.69 -15.63 -10.26
N GLU A 904 -27.46 -16.67 -10.62
CA GLU A 904 -28.43 -16.61 -11.72
C GLU A 904 -29.57 -15.61 -11.43
N ARG A 905 -30.11 -15.61 -10.20
CA ARG A 905 -31.09 -14.60 -9.76
C ARG A 905 -30.54 -13.18 -9.71
N LEU A 906 -29.26 -13.02 -9.34
CA LEU A 906 -28.55 -11.73 -9.40
C LEU A 906 -28.37 -11.24 -10.84
N GLN A 907 -28.09 -12.14 -11.78
CA GLN A 907 -28.03 -11.80 -13.21
C GLN A 907 -29.40 -11.44 -13.79
N GLU A 908 -30.48 -12.08 -13.36
CA GLU A 908 -31.85 -11.67 -13.72
C GLU A 908 -32.16 -10.26 -13.20
N LEU A 909 -31.72 -9.94 -11.97
CA LEU A 909 -31.85 -8.60 -11.40
C LEU A 909 -31.00 -7.56 -12.14
N GLU A 910 -29.76 -7.89 -12.51
CA GLU A 910 -28.90 -7.02 -13.33
C GLU A 910 -29.48 -6.78 -14.73
N ASN A 911 -30.06 -7.80 -15.36
CA ASN A 911 -30.74 -7.64 -16.66
C ASN A 911 -32.01 -6.79 -16.54
N LEU A 912 -32.72 -6.87 -15.42
CA LEU A 912 -33.84 -5.97 -15.12
C LEU A 912 -33.39 -4.52 -14.94
N ILE A 913 -32.22 -4.30 -14.32
CA ILE A 913 -31.62 -2.97 -14.15
C ILE A 913 -31.09 -2.42 -15.48
N ALA A 914 -30.44 -3.25 -16.31
CA ALA A 914 -29.90 -2.86 -17.60
C ALA A 914 -31.00 -2.44 -18.61
N ASN A 915 -32.21 -2.99 -18.48
CA ASN A 915 -33.36 -2.62 -19.30
C ASN A 915 -34.06 -1.32 -18.84
N LEU A 916 -33.62 -0.67 -17.76
CA LEU A 916 -34.14 0.64 -17.33
C LEU A 916 -33.57 1.82 -18.14
N GLY A 917 -32.70 1.57 -19.13
CA GLY A 917 -32.00 2.62 -19.88
C GLY A 917 -32.29 2.73 -21.38
N THR A 918 -33.14 1.90 -21.98
CA THR A 918 -33.31 1.87 -23.46
C THR A 918 -34.76 1.66 -23.95
N GLY A 919 -35.74 2.25 -23.28
CA GLY A 919 -37.14 2.26 -23.73
C GLY A 919 -37.69 3.68 -23.90
N GLU A 920 -38.11 4.03 -25.11
CA GLU A 920 -38.71 5.33 -25.51
C GLU A 920 -40.11 5.60 -24.93
N GLU A 921 -40.54 4.94 -23.85
CA GLU A 921 -41.84 5.20 -23.22
C GLU A 921 -41.65 5.68 -21.78
N ALA A 922 -42.10 6.90 -21.51
CA ALA A 922 -42.14 7.52 -20.19
C ALA A 922 -42.92 6.64 -19.20
N VAL A 923 -42.21 5.91 -18.35
CA VAL A 923 -42.80 5.23 -17.20
C VAL A 923 -43.03 6.28 -16.12
N THR A 924 -44.30 6.61 -15.88
CA THR A 924 -44.71 7.50 -14.78
C THR A 924 -44.21 6.99 -13.43
N ASP A 925 -43.70 7.89 -12.59
CA ASP A 925 -43.04 7.66 -11.29
C ASP A 925 -43.74 6.65 -10.35
N GLN A 926 -45.05 6.47 -10.48
CA GLN A 926 -45.85 5.58 -9.64
C GLN A 926 -45.60 4.08 -9.86
N ALA A 927 -45.26 3.65 -11.08
CA ALA A 927 -44.97 2.25 -11.39
C ALA A 927 -43.57 1.82 -10.91
N PHE A 928 -42.65 2.79 -10.81
CA PHE A 928 -41.32 2.59 -10.26
C PHE A 928 -41.39 2.44 -8.73
N GLU A 929 -42.17 3.29 -8.06
CA GLU A 929 -42.39 3.26 -6.62
C GLU A 929 -43.04 1.94 -6.14
N GLU A 930 -44.00 1.39 -6.90
CA GLU A 930 -44.61 0.09 -6.57
C GLU A 930 -43.65 -1.09 -6.76
N ARG A 931 -42.80 -1.05 -7.79
CA ARG A 931 -41.80 -2.10 -8.04
C ARG A 931 -40.67 -2.08 -7.00
N LEU A 932 -40.29 -0.90 -6.52
CA LEU A 932 -39.32 -0.75 -5.43
C LEU A 932 -39.87 -1.31 -4.11
N LYS A 933 -41.14 -1.06 -3.80
CA LYS A 933 -41.82 -1.66 -2.63
C LYS A 933 -41.99 -3.17 -2.76
N GLN A 934 -42.09 -3.71 -3.97
CA GLN A 934 -42.14 -5.16 -4.19
C GLN A 934 -40.77 -5.80 -3.94
N ALA A 935 -39.70 -5.21 -4.47
CA ALA A 935 -38.34 -5.68 -4.23
C ALA A 935 -37.96 -5.65 -2.74
N GLU A 936 -38.41 -4.64 -1.99
CA GLU A 936 -38.18 -4.56 -0.54
C GLU A 936 -38.90 -5.69 0.24
N ARG A 937 -40.09 -6.10 -0.20
CA ARG A 937 -40.82 -7.24 0.38
C ARG A 937 -40.13 -8.57 0.11
N ASP A 938 -39.72 -8.79 -1.13
CA ASP A 938 -39.08 -10.04 -1.55
C ASP A 938 -37.73 -10.24 -0.82
N VAL A 939 -36.98 -9.15 -0.58
CA VAL A 939 -35.74 -9.17 0.22
C VAL A 939 -36.01 -9.48 1.70
N MET A 940 -37.08 -8.95 2.29
CA MET A 940 -37.45 -9.28 3.67
C MET A 940 -37.92 -10.74 3.82
N GLU A 941 -38.58 -11.30 2.80
CA GLU A 941 -39.00 -12.70 2.77
C GLU A 941 -37.79 -13.65 2.68
N LEU A 942 -36.82 -13.35 1.81
CA LEU A 942 -35.54 -14.06 1.73
C LEU A 942 -34.75 -14.03 3.06
N LEU A 943 -34.78 -12.91 3.79
CA LEU A 943 -34.16 -12.80 5.11
C LEU A 943 -34.85 -13.71 6.13
N HIS A 944 -36.17 -13.85 6.04
CA HIS A 944 -36.95 -14.71 6.92
C HIS A 944 -36.72 -16.21 6.63
N GLU A 945 -36.57 -16.57 5.36
CA GLU A 945 -36.21 -17.94 4.95
C GLU A 945 -34.79 -18.31 5.39
N ALA A 946 -33.83 -17.38 5.29
CA ALA A 946 -32.47 -17.58 5.78
C ALA A 946 -32.39 -17.77 7.31
N GLN A 947 -33.30 -17.14 8.07
CA GLN A 947 -33.38 -17.26 9.53
C GLN A 947 -34.00 -18.58 10.02
N ASN A 948 -34.82 -19.23 9.19
CA ASN A 948 -35.57 -20.44 9.57
C ASN A 948 -34.85 -21.76 9.21
N SER A 949 -33.69 -21.71 8.56
CA SER A 949 -32.84 -22.88 8.32
C SER A 949 -32.09 -23.30 9.59
N LYS A 950 -32.82 -23.93 10.53
CA LYS A 950 -32.28 -24.57 11.74
C LYS A 950 -31.47 -25.81 11.36
N ASP A 951 -30.15 -25.65 11.22
CA ASP A 951 -29.12 -26.60 11.70
C ASP A 951 -27.73 -26.29 11.08
N VAL A 952 -27.17 -25.10 11.30
CA VAL A 952 -25.71 -24.89 11.12
C VAL A 952 -25.19 -23.79 12.06
N ASP A 953 -24.22 -24.18 12.88
CA ASP A 953 -23.23 -23.46 13.71
C ASP A 953 -23.54 -22.05 14.28
N GLN A 954 -23.58 -22.00 15.62
CA GLN A 954 -23.72 -20.80 16.47
C GLN A 954 -22.68 -19.70 16.16
N GLY A 955 -21.47 -20.06 15.71
CA GLY A 955 -20.39 -19.12 15.44
C GLY A 955 -20.56 -18.28 14.17
N LEU A 956 -21.34 -18.75 13.19
CA LEU A 956 -21.67 -17.97 11.99
C LEU A 956 -22.75 -16.92 12.30
N MET A 957 -23.70 -17.27 13.20
CA MET A 957 -24.75 -16.35 13.66
C MET A 957 -24.20 -15.16 14.43
N ASP A 958 -23.14 -15.32 15.23
CA ASP A 958 -22.52 -14.19 15.93
C ASP A 958 -21.83 -13.21 14.97
N ARG A 959 -21.20 -13.71 13.90
CA ARG A 959 -20.64 -12.85 12.84
C ARG A 959 -21.72 -12.14 12.02
N LEU A 960 -22.81 -12.85 11.71
CA LEU A 960 -23.96 -12.26 11.02
C LEU A 960 -24.67 -11.21 11.87
N LYS A 961 -24.70 -11.39 13.20
CA LYS A 961 -25.23 -10.42 14.16
C LYS A 961 -24.36 -9.17 14.25
N ASP A 962 -23.04 -9.31 14.14
CA ASP A 962 -22.09 -8.19 14.15
C ASP A 962 -22.08 -7.42 12.82
N ILE A 963 -22.27 -8.12 11.69
CA ILE A 963 -22.47 -7.50 10.38
C ILE A 963 -23.82 -6.78 10.33
N ASN A 964 -24.88 -7.36 10.91
CA ASN A 964 -26.20 -6.73 10.99
C ASN A 964 -26.18 -5.50 11.90
N SER A 965 -25.49 -5.54 13.04
CA SER A 965 -25.34 -4.37 13.92
C SER A 965 -24.58 -3.23 13.23
N THR A 966 -23.55 -3.59 12.44
CA THR A 966 -22.77 -2.64 11.65
C THR A 966 -23.61 -2.04 10.52
N LEU A 967 -24.41 -2.85 9.81
CA LEU A 967 -25.27 -2.39 8.71
C LEU A 967 -26.39 -1.47 9.21
N VAL A 968 -27.03 -1.81 10.34
CA VAL A 968 -28.04 -0.96 11.00
C VAL A 968 -27.42 0.35 11.49
N SER A 969 -26.17 0.31 11.98
CA SER A 969 -25.43 1.52 12.35
C SER A 969 -25.16 2.42 11.14
N GLN A 970 -24.71 1.86 10.00
CA GLN A 970 -24.49 2.66 8.78
C GLN A 970 -25.80 3.19 8.18
N LEU A 971 -26.89 2.43 8.22
CA LEU A 971 -28.23 2.89 7.79
C LEU A 971 -28.74 4.05 8.65
N ASN A 972 -28.53 4.00 9.97
CA ASN A 972 -28.90 5.11 10.86
C ASN A 972 -28.03 6.35 10.61
N ARG A 973 -26.75 6.19 10.25
CA ARG A 973 -25.89 7.31 9.82
C ARG A 973 -26.36 7.93 8.51
N LEU A 974 -26.72 7.12 7.52
CA LEU A 974 -27.30 7.60 6.25
C LEU A 974 -28.62 8.34 6.47
N ARG A 975 -29.48 7.84 7.36
CA ARG A 975 -30.75 8.49 7.71
C ARG A 975 -30.53 9.84 8.45
N ASN A 976 -29.49 9.95 9.27
CA ASN A 976 -29.08 11.23 9.87
C ASN A 976 -28.49 12.22 8.86
N ILE A 977 -27.73 11.73 7.87
CA ILE A 977 -27.21 12.54 6.77
C ILE A 977 -28.37 13.06 5.90
N GLN A 978 -29.34 12.22 5.57
CA GLN A 978 -30.56 12.63 4.87
C GLN A 978 -31.34 13.68 5.66
N GLY A 979 -31.45 13.51 6.99
CA GLY A 979 -32.09 14.51 7.87
C GLY A 979 -31.37 15.86 7.89
N THR A 980 -30.03 15.85 7.91
CA THR A 980 -29.23 17.09 7.86
C THR A 980 -29.28 17.75 6.48
N VAL A 981 -29.33 16.98 5.38
CA VAL A 981 -29.55 17.52 4.03
C VAL A 981 -30.91 18.22 3.94
N GLN A 982 -31.97 17.60 4.46
CA GLN A 982 -33.31 18.19 4.49
C GLN A 982 -33.36 19.47 5.36
N GLU A 983 -32.64 19.49 6.49
CA GLU A 983 -32.50 20.69 7.32
C GLU A 983 -31.74 21.79 6.60
N THR A 984 -30.68 21.46 5.86
CA THR A 984 -29.94 22.45 5.06
C THR A 984 -30.74 22.99 3.88
N GLU A 985 -31.59 22.18 3.24
CA GLU A 985 -32.51 22.66 2.21
C GLU A 985 -33.55 23.62 2.79
N ASN A 986 -34.12 23.31 3.95
CA ASN A 986 -35.06 24.20 4.64
C ASN A 986 -34.39 25.51 5.08
N LEU A 987 -33.14 25.47 5.54
CA LEU A 987 -32.36 26.65 5.88
C LEU A 987 -31.98 27.48 4.65
N ALA A 988 -31.67 26.82 3.53
CA ALA A 988 -31.38 27.48 2.26
C ALA A 988 -32.60 28.21 1.70
N GLU A 989 -33.80 27.60 1.78
CA GLU A 989 -35.03 28.26 1.34
C GLU A 989 -35.42 29.40 2.28
N GLN A 990 -35.23 29.26 3.60
CA GLN A 990 -35.41 30.38 4.54
C GLN A 990 -34.41 31.51 4.33
N ALA A 991 -33.18 31.21 3.90
CA ALA A 991 -32.20 32.23 3.54
C ALA A 991 -32.60 32.94 2.25
N ARG A 992 -33.12 32.20 1.26
CA ARG A 992 -33.62 32.76 -0.02
C ARG A 992 -34.77 33.74 0.20
N VAL A 993 -35.75 33.36 1.03
CA VAL A 993 -36.87 34.24 1.41
C VAL A 993 -36.38 35.49 2.16
N ARG A 994 -35.40 35.35 3.07
CA ARG A 994 -34.83 36.51 3.76
C ARG A 994 -34.05 37.44 2.82
N VAL A 995 -33.39 36.91 1.80
CA VAL A 995 -32.72 37.72 0.78
C VAL A 995 -33.76 38.48 -0.04
N GLU A 996 -34.86 37.84 -0.43
CA GLU A 996 -35.97 38.48 -1.16
C GLU A 996 -36.62 39.60 -0.32
N ASP A 997 -36.91 39.35 0.97
CA ASP A 997 -37.41 40.38 1.90
C ASP A 997 -36.41 41.54 2.09
N THR A 998 -35.10 41.23 2.07
CA THR A 998 -34.05 42.25 2.21
C THR A 998 -33.90 43.08 0.94
N GLU A 999 -34.04 42.46 -0.24
CA GLU A 999 -34.08 43.16 -1.53
C GLU A 999 -35.29 44.12 -1.60
N ASP A 1000 -36.45 43.69 -1.11
CA ASP A 1000 -37.64 44.55 -1.00
C ASP A 1000 -37.44 45.71 -0.02
N LEU A 1001 -36.80 45.46 1.13
CA LEU A 1001 -36.47 46.51 2.11
C LEU A 1001 -35.41 47.49 1.58
N ILE A 1002 -34.43 47.02 0.80
CA ILE A 1002 -33.42 47.86 0.14
C ILE A 1002 -34.06 48.71 -0.96
N SER A 1003 -34.98 48.14 -1.73
CA SER A 1003 -35.80 48.87 -2.69
C SER A 1003 -36.60 49.99 -2.02
N LEU A 1004 -37.29 49.67 -0.91
CA LEU A 1004 -38.05 50.64 -0.13
C LEU A 1004 -37.16 51.72 0.49
N ALA A 1005 -36.00 51.34 1.05
CA ALA A 1005 -35.04 52.27 1.63
C ALA A 1005 -34.41 53.18 0.57
N SER A 1006 -34.17 52.66 -0.64
CA SER A 1006 -33.66 53.45 -1.77
C SER A 1006 -34.70 54.48 -2.23
N ASP A 1007 -35.97 54.09 -2.31
CA ASP A 1007 -37.07 55.02 -2.65
C ASP A 1007 -37.29 56.09 -1.56
N MET A 1008 -37.16 55.71 -0.28
CA MET A 1008 -37.16 56.66 0.83
C MET A 1008 -35.94 57.58 0.84
N LEU A 1009 -34.76 57.07 0.50
CA LEU A 1009 -33.53 57.87 0.39
C LEU A 1009 -33.65 58.87 -0.76
N GLU A 1010 -34.28 58.49 -1.87
CA GLU A 1010 -34.47 59.38 -3.01
C GLU A 1010 -35.51 60.46 -2.72
N LYS A 1011 -36.59 60.11 -2.01
CA LYS A 1011 -37.54 61.09 -1.44
C LYS A 1011 -36.87 62.02 -0.42
N ALA A 1012 -35.98 61.50 0.42
CA ALA A 1012 -35.23 62.30 1.40
C ALA A 1012 -34.19 63.20 0.74
N LYS A 1013 -33.53 62.76 -0.34
CA LYS A 1013 -32.63 63.61 -1.15
C LYS A 1013 -33.41 64.73 -1.84
N MET A 1014 -34.59 64.46 -2.38
CA MET A 1014 -35.47 65.50 -2.94
C MET A 1014 -35.91 66.51 -1.86
N ALA A 1015 -36.17 66.05 -0.63
CA ALA A 1015 -36.49 66.91 0.49
C ALA A 1015 -35.28 67.72 1.01
N ALA A 1016 -34.09 67.13 1.04
CA ALA A 1016 -32.85 67.78 1.48
C ALA A 1016 -32.31 68.81 0.45
N ALA A 1017 -32.52 68.55 -0.84
CA ALA A 1017 -32.18 69.52 -1.90
C ALA A 1017 -32.98 70.83 -1.79
N ASN A 1018 -34.15 70.81 -1.15
CA ASN A 1018 -34.95 72.01 -0.88
C ASN A 1018 -34.49 72.81 0.36
N VAL A 1019 -33.50 72.34 1.14
CA VAL A 1019 -33.12 72.95 2.44
C VAL A 1019 -31.69 73.52 2.45
N VAL A 1020 -30.84 73.25 1.45
CA VAL A 1020 -29.44 73.73 1.43
C VAL A 1020 -29.29 74.97 0.55
N SER A 1021 -29.95 76.07 0.93
CA SER A 1021 -29.62 77.42 0.48
C SER A 1021 -29.57 78.36 1.67
N GLU A 1022 -28.60 78.19 2.57
CA GLU A 1022 -28.00 79.26 3.37
C GLU A 1022 -26.88 78.69 4.27
N LEU A 1023 -25.64 79.13 4.05
CA LEU A 1023 -24.53 78.96 4.99
C LEU A 1023 -23.64 80.21 4.91
N PRO A 1024 -23.16 80.70 6.07
CA PRO A 1024 -21.86 81.37 6.10
C PRO A 1024 -20.92 80.85 7.21
N ARG A 1025 -19.75 80.35 6.75
CA ARG A 1025 -18.33 80.57 7.15
C ARG A 1025 -17.88 80.70 8.64
N SER A 1026 -16.92 79.81 8.98
CA SER A 1026 -15.59 80.02 9.65
C SER A 1026 -15.50 80.03 11.22
N PRO A 1027 -14.30 79.99 11.91
CA PRO A 1027 -13.07 79.15 11.79
C PRO A 1027 -12.30 78.80 13.14
N VAL A 1028 -11.16 78.04 13.08
CA VAL A 1028 -9.95 77.92 13.99
C VAL A 1028 -10.12 77.24 15.40
N VAL A 1029 -9.25 76.34 15.96
CA VAL A 1029 -7.93 76.45 16.68
C VAL A 1029 -7.59 75.03 17.26
N ARG A 1030 -6.45 74.34 17.03
CA ARG A 1030 -5.04 74.37 17.56
C ARG A 1030 -4.74 73.81 18.98
N ARG A 1031 -3.60 73.08 19.07
CA ARG A 1031 -2.75 72.59 20.22
C ARG A 1031 -3.10 71.19 20.74
N GLY A 1032 -2.19 70.27 21.12
CA GLY A 1032 -0.74 70.25 21.38
C GLY A 1032 -0.43 69.13 22.42
N PRO A 1033 0.82 68.62 22.56
CA PRO A 1033 1.15 67.23 22.91
C PRO A 1033 1.71 67.00 24.34
N CYS A 1034 1.92 65.74 24.77
CA CYS A 1034 2.87 65.37 25.84
C CYS A 1034 3.36 63.90 25.77
N LEU A 1035 4.61 63.70 26.20
CA LEU A 1035 5.51 62.53 26.06
C LEU A 1035 5.63 61.64 27.33
N SER A 1036 6.09 60.39 27.10
CA SER A 1036 6.96 59.51 27.94
C SER A 1036 6.35 58.85 29.22
N VAL A 1037 6.71 57.64 29.69
CA VAL A 1037 8.01 56.92 29.79
C VAL A 1037 7.78 55.38 29.88
N SER A 1038 8.83 54.62 29.53
CA SER A 1038 9.05 53.16 29.48
C SER A 1038 8.90 52.31 30.77
N SER A 1039 8.42 51.08 30.55
CA SER A 1039 8.89 49.72 30.97
C SER A 1039 8.96 49.21 32.43
N ALA A 1040 8.44 47.97 32.56
CA ALA A 1040 8.72 46.85 33.49
C ALA A 1040 7.91 46.77 34.82
N VAL A 1041 7.37 45.63 35.31
CA VAL A 1041 7.20 44.21 34.89
C VAL A 1041 6.18 43.54 35.86
N SER A 1042 5.54 42.44 35.41
CA SER A 1042 4.77 41.37 36.14
C SER A 1042 3.24 41.54 36.23
N LEU A 1043 2.38 40.51 36.08
CA LEU A 1043 2.33 39.17 35.44
C LEU A 1043 0.93 38.58 35.81
N CYS A 1044 0.48 37.52 35.10
CA CYS A 1044 -0.79 36.75 35.18
C CYS A 1044 -1.91 37.29 34.24
N LEU A 1045 -2.45 36.57 33.25
CA LEU A 1045 -2.60 35.12 33.05
C LEU A 1045 -2.33 34.69 31.59
N PHE A 1046 -1.42 33.72 31.47
CA PHE A 1046 -1.15 32.81 30.36
C PHE A 1046 -2.21 31.68 30.33
N SER A 1047 -2.43 30.86 29.30
CA SER A 1047 -1.44 30.06 28.58
C SER A 1047 -2.05 29.34 27.37
N LEU A 1048 -1.24 29.24 26.31
CA LEU A 1048 -1.25 28.18 25.30
C LEU A 1048 -0.64 26.89 25.90
N SER A 1049 -1.05 25.71 25.41
CA SER A 1049 -0.17 24.67 24.80
C SER A 1049 -0.68 23.23 24.93
N TYR A 1050 -0.44 22.48 23.86
CA TYR A 1050 -0.39 21.01 23.64
C TYR A 1050 -0.11 20.08 24.84
N SER A 1051 -0.80 18.93 24.93
CA SER A 1051 -0.28 17.55 24.73
C SER A 1051 -1.00 16.43 25.52
N LYS A 1052 -1.29 15.34 24.79
CA LYS A 1052 -1.31 13.88 25.09
C LYS A 1052 -1.67 13.28 26.48
N SER A 1053 -2.57 12.29 26.37
CA SER A 1053 -2.57 10.94 26.97
C SER A 1053 -3.30 10.66 28.31
N ALA A 1054 -4.42 9.95 28.14
CA ALA A 1054 -4.80 8.63 28.70
C ALA A 1054 -5.20 8.44 30.18
N MET A 1055 -6.39 7.79 30.32
CA MET A 1055 -6.88 6.88 31.38
C MET A 1055 -7.07 7.48 32.79
N GLU A 1056 -8.09 7.18 33.59
CA GLU A 1056 -9.17 6.19 33.57
C GLU A 1056 -10.22 6.59 34.64
N MET A 1057 -11.43 6.03 34.49
CA MET A 1057 -12.43 5.72 35.53
C MET A 1057 -12.86 6.79 36.57
N SER A 1058 -14.12 7.20 36.51
CA SER A 1058 -15.19 6.65 37.37
C SER A 1058 -16.49 7.45 37.27
N SER A 1059 -17.60 6.71 37.16
CA SER A 1059 -19.01 7.08 37.34
C SER A 1059 -19.29 7.64 38.76
N PRO A 1060 -20.53 8.01 39.18
CA PRO A 1060 -21.84 7.95 38.51
C PRO A 1060 -22.75 9.21 38.69
N VAL A 1061 -23.79 9.34 37.84
CA VAL A 1061 -25.25 9.29 38.12
C VAL A 1061 -25.98 9.50 36.80
#